data_AF-A0A2D7S1Y6-F1
#
_entry.id   AF-A0A2D7S1Y6-F1
#
_cell.length_a   1.000
_cell.length_b   1.000
_cell.length_c   1.000
_cell.angle_alpha   90.00
_cell.angle_beta   90.00
_cell.angle_gamma   90.00
#
_symmetry.space_group_name_H-M   'P 1'
#
loop_
_entity.id
_entity.type
_entity.pdbx_description
1 polymer ?
#
loop_
_entity_poly.entity_id
_entity_poly.type
_entity_poly.pdbx_seq_one_letter_code
_entity_poly.pdbx_strand_id
1 'polypeptide(L)'
;MKKILIDTNSINGKRSALIDGEKLIDFDLEFEGNNFQKGSIHKGKITKIEGSLEAIFVELGSSRHGFLPFKELSPEYFDQSKSGMERFKIKEGDDIVIQIEKEERVNKGAALSTYISLASRFIVLMTNHPSGGGISRRIHGEEREKVKNLLDSLETPAGMSLIIRTAGIEKPIEQLSWDLEYLKKLWVEVESAIKSAKATQLIYADQSLIQKNIRDYFKEDIGELIVDNSDDFESAKTYANKIIPDLVDKIKLHDEDVPLFASYGIESKIESAFSREVKLRSGGSLVIDTGEALTSIDINSAKSTKGSDIEETALKTNLEAASEIGKQVKLRDLGGLIVIDFIDMEDPKSNEKVEKAMYASTKQDHARIQLDKISKFGLMEMSRQRIKPALNDLMGKTVWVRSVASVCESIFRLITEKSINNRSSILLLKVSPNIANELLNRYRSNLDQIEQKFSNKIMTFIDPYKQNDSYTIEIKKNAYFDYEKNMEESSKAFQNRTSYNLKVPKKRAKAMVEDVEFRNMPKANSNKKGLLDSLFNFFKGEEKPKTKKPRNRRYNSSKSRPNVRRNMKSNKPRNIPRKPSTNNPHKSKSNVKAVPKKQSGNVKNIVKKTKEKVVDDNIGNRIEEPTRKPTRKPVTRAKNDPRSGS
;
A
#
# COMPACT_ATOMS: atom_id res chain seq x y z
N MET A 1 -17.09 17.26 8.09
CA MET A 1 -16.32 18.07 7.12
C MET A 1 -15.05 17.29 6.85
N LYS A 2 -14.69 17.16 5.57
CA LYS A 2 -13.51 16.39 5.18
C LYS A 2 -12.22 17.13 5.50
N LYS A 3 -11.22 16.40 6.00
CA LYS A 3 -9.88 16.92 6.25
C LYS A 3 -8.82 15.95 5.75
N ILE A 4 -7.67 16.48 5.34
CA ILE A 4 -6.46 15.71 5.07
C ILE A 4 -5.51 15.95 6.23
N LEU A 5 -5.01 14.87 6.83
CA LEU A 5 -4.03 14.92 7.91
C LEU A 5 -2.71 14.35 7.39
N ILE A 6 -1.61 15.08 7.59
CA ILE A 6 -0.26 14.69 7.19
C ILE A 6 0.59 14.65 8.46
N ASP A 7 1.04 13.46 8.85
CA ASP A 7 1.92 13.22 10.00
C ASP A 7 3.30 12.81 9.48
N THR A 8 4.28 13.68 9.67
CA THR A 8 5.67 13.44 9.28
C THR A 8 6.65 13.42 10.44
N ASN A 9 6.20 13.73 11.66
CA ASN A 9 7.02 13.55 12.88
C ASN A 9 7.05 12.09 13.36
N SER A 10 6.24 11.20 12.77
CA SER A 10 6.25 9.77 13.05
C SER A 10 7.63 9.12 12.86
N ILE A 11 8.05 8.34 13.86
CA ILE A 11 9.37 7.69 13.97
C ILE A 11 9.68 6.77 12.77
N ASN A 12 8.65 6.20 12.14
CA ASN A 12 8.79 5.13 11.15
C ASN A 12 8.52 5.58 9.69
N GLY A 13 8.31 6.88 9.46
CA GLY A 13 8.02 7.43 8.13
C GLY A 13 6.81 8.35 8.12
N LYS A 14 6.46 8.83 6.92
CA LYS A 14 5.39 9.80 6.69
C LYS A 14 4.05 9.08 6.54
N ARG A 15 3.01 9.61 7.18
CA ARG A 15 1.66 9.06 7.19
C ARG A 15 0.70 10.12 6.67
N SER A 16 -0.33 9.69 5.94
CA SER A 16 -1.43 10.59 5.55
C SER A 16 -2.77 9.92 5.73
N ALA A 17 -3.78 10.69 6.14
CA ALA A 17 -5.13 10.21 6.32
C ALA A 17 -6.14 11.20 5.72
N LEU A 18 -7.12 10.67 4.99
CA LEU A 18 -8.32 11.41 4.60
C LEU A 18 -9.45 11.05 5.56
N ILE A 19 -10.03 12.05 6.22
CA ILE A 19 -11.10 11.85 7.20
C ILE A 19 -12.35 12.65 6.83
N ASP A 20 -13.52 12.20 7.27
CA ASP A 20 -14.75 12.99 7.32
C ASP A 20 -15.37 12.95 8.71
N GLY A 21 -15.25 14.06 9.44
CA GLY A 21 -15.48 14.06 10.88
C GLY A 21 -14.50 13.09 11.55
N GLU A 22 -15.04 12.09 12.25
CA GLU A 22 -14.21 11.04 12.88
C GLU A 22 -13.98 9.83 11.96
N LYS A 23 -14.59 9.77 10.77
CA LYS A 23 -14.50 8.58 9.91
C LYS A 23 -13.20 8.62 9.10
N LEU A 24 -12.36 7.59 9.24
CA LEU A 24 -11.20 7.36 8.38
C LEU A 24 -11.68 6.82 7.02
N ILE A 25 -11.39 7.57 5.95
CA ILE A 25 -11.77 7.26 4.56
C ILE A 25 -10.61 6.66 3.77
N ASP A 26 -9.40 7.15 4.01
CA ASP A 26 -8.19 6.73 3.32
C ASP A 26 -6.98 6.84 4.23
N PHE A 27 -5.99 5.98 4.03
CA PHE A 27 -4.75 5.98 4.79
C PHE A 27 -3.60 5.59 3.87
N ASP A 28 -2.47 6.28 3.99
CA ASP A 28 -1.26 5.99 3.24
C ASP A 28 -0.04 6.12 4.16
N LEU A 29 0.92 5.23 3.95
CA LEU A 29 2.11 5.10 4.78
C LEU A 29 3.34 5.00 3.87
N GLU A 30 4.24 5.96 4.00
CA GLU A 30 5.49 6.03 3.26
C GLU A 30 6.67 5.86 4.23
N PHE A 31 7.33 4.69 4.17
CA PHE A 31 8.54 4.43 4.95
C PHE A 31 9.75 5.17 4.39
N GLU A 32 10.65 5.57 5.28
CA GLU A 32 11.92 6.14 4.87
C GLU A 32 12.80 5.12 4.13
N GLY A 33 13.46 5.56 3.06
CA GLY A 33 14.46 4.77 2.34
C GLY A 33 13.97 3.93 1.17
N ASN A 34 12.66 3.93 0.85
CA ASN A 34 12.18 3.30 -0.38
C ASN A 34 12.47 4.22 -1.60
N ASN A 35 13.59 3.98 -2.29
CA ASN A 35 13.97 4.75 -3.49
C ASN A 35 13.27 4.27 -4.77
N PHE A 36 12.60 3.10 -4.74
CA PHE A 36 12.00 2.45 -5.91
C PHE A 36 10.49 2.68 -5.97
N GLN A 37 10.06 3.90 -5.65
CA GLN A 37 8.65 4.28 -5.69
C GLN A 37 8.14 4.36 -7.12
N LYS A 38 6.86 4.06 -7.30
CA LYS A 38 6.17 4.26 -8.57
C LYS A 38 6.34 5.69 -9.08
N GLY A 39 6.60 5.84 -10.38
CA GLY A 39 6.78 7.12 -11.06
C GLY A 39 8.22 7.65 -11.05
N SER A 40 9.08 7.13 -10.17
CA SER A 40 10.49 7.54 -10.12
C SER A 40 11.25 7.13 -11.39
N ILE A 41 12.21 7.97 -11.79
CA ILE A 41 13.05 7.77 -12.98
C ILE A 41 14.47 7.44 -12.54
N HIS A 42 15.03 6.38 -13.09
CA HIS A 42 16.37 5.92 -12.80
C HIS A 42 17.17 5.71 -14.07
N LYS A 43 18.49 5.86 -13.96
CA LYS A 43 19.43 5.33 -14.94
C LYS A 43 19.83 3.93 -14.48
N GLY A 44 19.32 2.90 -15.13
CA GLY A 44 19.64 1.50 -14.84
C GLY A 44 20.76 0.96 -15.72
N LYS A 45 21.23 -0.23 -15.41
CA LYS A 45 22.16 -1.01 -16.25
C LYS A 45 21.48 -2.28 -16.74
N ILE A 46 21.54 -2.55 -18.04
CA ILE A 46 20.98 -3.77 -18.61
C ILE A 46 21.82 -4.96 -18.14
N THR A 47 21.20 -5.91 -17.46
CA THR A 47 21.87 -7.14 -17.01
C THR A 47 21.65 -8.29 -17.96
N LYS A 48 20.45 -8.41 -18.53
CA LYS A 48 20.12 -9.50 -19.45
C LYS A 48 18.99 -9.13 -20.41
N ILE A 49 19.11 -9.52 -21.68
CA ILE A 49 18.01 -9.47 -22.65
C ILE A 49 17.44 -10.89 -22.81
N GLU A 50 16.19 -11.11 -22.40
CA GLU A 50 15.56 -12.42 -22.36
C GLU A 50 14.44 -12.54 -23.42
N GLY A 51 14.76 -13.22 -24.53
CA GLY A 51 13.84 -13.37 -25.66
C GLY A 51 12.58 -14.17 -25.33
N SER A 52 12.67 -15.20 -24.48
CA SER A 52 11.52 -16.06 -24.15
C SER A 52 10.45 -15.35 -23.32
N LEU A 53 10.84 -14.35 -22.52
CA LEU A 53 9.92 -13.54 -21.72
C LEU A 53 9.52 -12.23 -22.42
N GLU A 54 10.08 -11.98 -23.61
CA GLU A 54 10.01 -10.71 -24.32
C GLU A 54 10.35 -9.52 -23.40
N ALA A 55 11.45 -9.62 -22.65
CA ALA A 55 11.80 -8.63 -21.63
C ALA A 55 13.31 -8.44 -21.44
N ILE A 56 13.65 -7.31 -20.82
CA ILE A 56 15.01 -6.92 -20.43
C ILE A 56 15.04 -6.82 -18.90
N PHE A 57 16.06 -7.41 -18.28
CA PHE A 57 16.34 -7.24 -16.87
C PHE A 57 17.30 -6.08 -16.67
N VAL A 58 16.96 -5.19 -15.72
CA VAL A 58 17.69 -3.96 -15.46
C VAL A 58 18.10 -3.88 -13.99
N GLU A 59 19.38 -3.66 -13.72
CA GLU A 59 19.90 -3.34 -12.40
C GLU A 59 19.64 -1.87 -12.06
N LEU A 60 19.00 -1.64 -10.93
CA LEU A 60 18.64 -0.31 -10.43
C LEU A 60 19.33 0.03 -9.09
N GLY A 61 20.20 -0.86 -8.59
CA GLY A 61 20.79 -0.76 -7.24
C GLY A 61 19.88 -1.25 -6.10
N SER A 62 18.71 -1.82 -6.41
CA SER A 62 17.81 -2.53 -5.48
C SER A 62 18.29 -3.96 -5.18
N SER A 63 17.55 -4.71 -4.35
CA SER A 63 17.80 -6.14 -4.10
C SER A 63 17.51 -7.04 -5.30
N ARG A 64 16.67 -6.60 -6.25
CA ARG A 64 16.21 -7.40 -7.40
C ARG A 64 16.25 -6.58 -8.68
N HIS A 65 16.63 -7.22 -9.79
CA HIS A 65 16.54 -6.59 -11.11
C HIS A 65 15.09 -6.23 -11.45
N GLY A 66 14.89 -5.06 -12.02
CA GLY A 66 13.61 -4.67 -12.60
C GLY A 66 13.34 -5.40 -13.91
N PHE A 67 12.07 -5.45 -14.28
CA PHE A 67 11.55 -6.14 -15.45
C PHE A 67 11.00 -5.12 -16.46
N LEU A 68 11.66 -4.99 -17.61
CA LEU A 68 11.30 -4.08 -18.70
C LEU A 68 10.81 -4.90 -19.91
N PRO A 69 9.49 -5.03 -20.14
CA PRO A 69 8.98 -5.77 -21.29
C PRO A 69 9.26 -5.03 -22.61
N PHE A 70 9.42 -5.75 -23.73
CA PHE A 70 9.72 -5.14 -25.04
C PHE A 70 8.64 -4.17 -25.52
N LYS A 71 7.38 -4.34 -25.07
CA LYS A 71 6.28 -3.42 -25.38
C LYS A 71 6.43 -2.05 -24.71
N GLU A 72 7.22 -1.97 -23.65
CA GLU A 72 7.50 -0.75 -22.90
C GLU A 72 8.88 -0.16 -23.27
N LEU A 73 9.44 -0.60 -24.40
CA LEU A 73 10.73 -0.15 -24.92
C LEU A 73 10.51 0.83 -26.08
N SER A 74 11.00 2.05 -25.91
CA SER A 74 10.82 3.15 -26.85
C SER A 74 11.57 2.91 -28.18
N PRO A 75 11.12 3.54 -29.29
CA PRO A 75 11.77 3.41 -30.59
C PRO A 75 13.25 3.81 -30.64
N GLU A 76 13.70 4.58 -29.64
CA GLU A 76 15.10 4.95 -29.44
C GLU A 76 15.98 3.73 -29.16
N TYR A 77 15.47 2.76 -28.40
CA TYR A 77 16.18 1.55 -27.99
C TYR A 77 15.78 0.31 -28.80
N PHE A 78 14.64 0.36 -29.48
CA PHE A 78 14.02 -0.78 -30.15
C PHE A 78 13.41 -0.45 -31.50
N ASP A 79 13.61 -1.32 -32.47
CA ASP A 79 13.01 -1.24 -33.79
C ASP A 79 11.98 -2.36 -33.97
N GLN A 80 10.69 -2.00 -33.88
CA GLN A 80 9.58 -2.95 -34.04
C GLN A 80 9.50 -3.55 -35.45
N SER A 81 10.10 -2.92 -36.46
CA SER A 81 10.04 -3.39 -37.85
C SER A 81 11.01 -4.54 -38.15
N LYS A 82 12.06 -4.69 -37.34
CA LYS A 82 13.08 -5.72 -37.52
C LYS A 82 12.68 -7.03 -36.83
N SER A 83 13.48 -8.08 -36.99
CA SER A 83 13.27 -9.38 -36.33
C SER A 83 14.53 -9.84 -35.59
N GLY A 84 14.36 -10.75 -34.63
CA GLY A 84 15.47 -11.29 -33.86
C GLY A 84 16.18 -10.24 -32.99
N MET A 85 17.51 -10.34 -32.89
CA MET A 85 18.34 -9.43 -32.10
C MET A 85 18.62 -8.09 -32.78
N GLU A 86 18.44 -7.99 -34.10
CA GLU A 86 18.62 -6.73 -34.85
C GLU A 86 17.60 -5.64 -34.50
N ARG A 87 16.54 -6.03 -33.77
CA ARG A 87 15.55 -5.11 -33.20
C ARG A 87 16.13 -4.23 -32.10
N PHE A 88 17.16 -4.69 -31.39
CA PHE A 88 17.71 -3.95 -30.25
C PHE A 88 18.84 -3.03 -30.70
N LYS A 89 18.75 -1.76 -30.32
CA LYS A 89 19.83 -0.77 -30.47
C LYS A 89 20.71 -0.67 -29.22
N ILE A 90 20.48 -1.59 -28.27
CA ILE A 90 21.08 -1.70 -26.95
C ILE A 90 21.56 -3.13 -26.73
N LYS A 91 22.56 -3.30 -25.86
CA LYS A 91 23.13 -4.60 -25.47
C LYS A 91 23.27 -4.71 -23.96
N GLU A 92 23.58 -5.91 -23.50
CA GLU A 92 23.89 -6.16 -22.09
C GLU A 92 25.09 -5.32 -21.63
N GLY A 93 24.98 -4.75 -20.44
CA GLY A 93 25.96 -3.82 -19.85
C GLY A 93 25.70 -2.34 -20.14
N ASP A 94 24.90 -2.01 -21.16
CA ASP A 94 24.55 -0.62 -21.50
C ASP A 94 23.69 0.01 -20.40
N ASP A 95 23.78 1.34 -20.29
CA ASP A 95 22.92 2.12 -19.41
C ASP A 95 21.59 2.45 -20.12
N ILE A 96 20.50 2.44 -19.37
CA ILE A 96 19.15 2.70 -19.88
C ILE A 96 18.35 3.58 -18.93
N VAL A 97 17.63 4.56 -19.45
CA VAL A 97 16.73 5.41 -18.64
C VAL A 97 15.38 4.73 -18.56
N ILE A 98 14.90 4.52 -17.34
CA ILE A 98 13.63 3.84 -17.07
C ILE A 98 12.81 4.62 -16.06
N GLN A 99 11.50 4.44 -16.12
CA GLN A 99 10.55 4.85 -15.10
C GLN A 99 9.95 3.61 -14.44
N ILE A 100 9.76 3.66 -13.12
CA ILE A 100 9.09 2.59 -12.37
C ILE A 100 7.58 2.72 -12.57
N GLU A 101 6.97 1.76 -13.26
CA GLU A 101 5.51 1.68 -13.39
C GLU A 101 4.85 1.02 -12.18
N LYS A 102 5.50 -0.03 -11.66
CA LYS A 102 5.04 -0.80 -10.50
C LYS A 102 6.23 -1.11 -9.62
N GLU A 103 6.07 -0.88 -8.32
CA GLU A 103 7.09 -1.11 -7.31
C GLU A 103 7.48 -2.60 -7.21
N GLU A 104 8.66 -2.85 -6.65
CA GLU A 104 9.11 -4.20 -6.30
C GLU A 104 8.10 -4.86 -5.36
N ARG A 105 7.84 -6.15 -5.60
CA ARG A 105 6.98 -6.97 -4.75
C ARG A 105 7.80 -8.13 -4.22
N VAL A 106 7.34 -8.72 -3.10
CA VAL A 106 8.04 -9.78 -2.33
C VAL A 106 8.89 -10.73 -3.19
N ASN A 107 8.32 -11.26 -4.29
CA ASN A 107 9.00 -12.19 -5.20
C ASN A 107 9.25 -11.66 -6.63
N LYS A 108 8.89 -10.41 -6.96
CA LYS A 108 8.99 -9.86 -8.32
C LYS A 108 9.70 -8.51 -8.31
N GLY A 109 10.66 -8.34 -9.22
CA GLY A 109 11.29 -7.03 -9.45
C GLY A 109 10.27 -5.97 -9.88
N ALA A 110 10.65 -4.70 -9.76
CA ALA A 110 9.84 -3.57 -10.22
C ALA A 110 9.53 -3.69 -11.73
N ALA A 111 8.31 -3.33 -12.13
CA ALA A 111 7.97 -3.25 -13.56
C ALA A 111 8.39 -1.88 -14.09
N LEU A 112 9.05 -1.86 -15.23
CA LEU A 112 9.72 -0.69 -15.79
C LEU A 112 9.15 -0.33 -17.17
N SER A 113 9.28 0.94 -17.54
CA SER A 113 9.05 1.43 -18.90
C SER A 113 10.10 2.45 -19.29
N THR A 114 10.48 2.52 -20.57
CA THR A 114 11.29 3.65 -21.08
C THR A 114 10.41 4.79 -21.58
N TYR A 115 9.08 4.61 -21.62
CA TYR A 115 8.15 5.69 -21.89
C TYR A 115 7.96 6.52 -20.62
N ILE A 116 8.61 7.68 -20.58
CA ILE A 116 8.62 8.52 -19.40
C ILE A 116 7.35 9.38 -19.39
N SER A 117 6.68 9.37 -18.24
CA SER A 117 5.47 10.14 -17.98
C SER A 117 5.64 11.02 -16.75
N LEU A 118 5.27 12.30 -16.86
CA LEU A 118 5.28 13.25 -15.75
C LEU A 118 3.84 13.70 -15.46
N ALA A 119 3.45 13.64 -14.20
CA ALA A 119 2.07 13.82 -13.78
C ALA A 119 1.86 15.12 -13.00
N SER A 120 1.01 16.00 -13.50
CA SER A 120 0.44 17.11 -12.72
C SER A 120 -1.00 16.80 -12.30
N ARG A 121 -1.73 17.77 -11.74
CA ARG A 121 -3.09 17.59 -11.24
C ARG A 121 -4.09 17.19 -12.33
N PHE A 122 -4.04 17.87 -13.47
CA PHE A 122 -5.05 17.71 -14.52
C PHE A 122 -4.53 16.96 -15.75
N ILE A 123 -3.22 16.99 -15.99
CA ILE A 123 -2.63 16.36 -17.17
C ILE A 123 -1.47 15.43 -16.80
N VAL A 124 -1.18 14.49 -17.70
CA VAL A 124 0.05 13.71 -17.73
C VAL A 124 0.76 14.02 -19.05
N LEU A 125 2.03 14.41 -18.97
CA LEU A 125 2.91 14.62 -20.11
C LEU A 125 3.71 13.35 -20.38
N MET A 126 3.52 12.75 -21.56
CA MET A 126 4.38 11.70 -22.08
C MET A 126 5.54 12.36 -22.83
N THR A 127 6.77 12.19 -22.36
CA THR A 127 7.90 13.01 -22.83
C THR A 127 8.59 12.44 -24.07
N ASN A 128 8.40 11.16 -24.37
CA ASN A 128 9.02 10.46 -25.50
C ASN A 128 8.07 9.44 -26.18
N HIS A 129 6.76 9.70 -26.15
CA HIS A 129 5.75 8.85 -26.77
C HIS A 129 4.69 9.68 -27.50
N PRO A 130 4.88 10.04 -28.78
CA PRO A 130 3.96 10.92 -29.52
C PRO A 130 2.57 10.29 -29.73
N SER A 131 2.50 8.97 -29.88
CA SER A 131 1.24 8.20 -29.96
C SER A 131 0.66 7.82 -28.60
N GLY A 132 1.30 8.22 -27.49
CA GLY A 132 0.88 7.88 -26.13
C GLY A 132 -0.25 8.72 -25.56
N GLY A 133 -0.62 9.78 -26.27
CA GLY A 133 -1.62 10.74 -25.81
C GLY A 133 -3.02 10.16 -25.86
N GLY A 134 -3.93 10.78 -25.11
CA GLY A 134 -5.33 10.40 -25.20
C GLY A 134 -6.19 10.83 -24.04
N ILE A 135 -7.37 10.23 -23.98
CA ILE A 135 -8.42 10.58 -23.04
C ILE A 135 -8.59 9.42 -22.06
N SER A 136 -8.76 9.73 -20.77
CA SER A 136 -9.03 8.72 -19.75
C SER A 136 -10.13 7.75 -20.18
N ARG A 137 -9.88 6.45 -20.02
CA ARG A 137 -10.81 5.37 -20.39
C ARG A 137 -12.16 5.43 -19.67
N ARG A 138 -12.26 6.19 -18.58
CA ARG A 138 -13.50 6.40 -17.82
C ARG A 138 -14.46 7.39 -18.49
N ILE A 139 -14.02 8.06 -19.55
CA ILE A 139 -14.76 9.13 -20.22
C ILE A 139 -15.37 8.57 -21.51
N HIS A 140 -16.70 8.71 -21.63
CA HIS A 140 -17.50 8.24 -22.75
C HIS A 140 -18.48 9.32 -23.22
N GLY A 141 -19.03 9.18 -24.42
CA GLY A 141 -20.04 10.11 -24.95
C GLY A 141 -19.50 11.51 -25.26
N GLU A 142 -20.36 12.52 -25.15
CA GLU A 142 -20.09 13.92 -25.52
C GLU A 142 -18.92 14.55 -24.76
N GLU A 143 -18.66 14.13 -23.52
CA GLU A 143 -17.51 14.58 -22.73
C GLU A 143 -16.19 14.27 -23.41
N ARG A 144 -16.11 13.14 -24.13
CA ARG A 144 -14.90 12.72 -24.81
C ARG A 144 -14.55 13.64 -25.98
N GLU A 145 -15.54 14.15 -26.71
CA GLU A 145 -15.31 15.10 -27.81
C GLU A 145 -14.84 16.45 -27.27
N LYS A 146 -15.44 16.94 -26.19
CA LYS A 146 -15.01 18.18 -25.52
C LYS A 146 -13.55 18.09 -25.07
N VAL A 147 -13.17 16.98 -24.43
CA VAL A 147 -11.79 16.76 -23.98
C VAL A 147 -10.82 16.65 -25.16
N LYS A 148 -11.25 16.06 -26.29
CA LYS A 148 -10.43 16.00 -27.51
C LYS A 148 -10.14 17.40 -28.06
N ASN A 149 -11.16 18.25 -28.16
CA ASN A 149 -10.99 19.62 -28.65
C ASN A 149 -10.09 20.46 -27.72
N LEU A 150 -10.19 20.24 -26.40
CA LEU A 150 -9.27 20.86 -25.43
C LEU A 150 -7.83 20.39 -25.62
N LEU A 151 -7.62 19.10 -25.88
CA LEU A 151 -6.30 18.52 -26.15
C LEU A 151 -5.65 19.13 -27.40
N ASP A 152 -6.44 19.26 -28.48
CA ASP A 152 -5.99 19.83 -29.76
C ASP A 152 -5.64 21.33 -29.64
N SER A 153 -6.23 22.02 -28.65
CA SER A 153 -5.96 23.43 -28.37
C SER A 153 -4.70 23.67 -27.52
N LEU A 154 -4.13 22.61 -26.92
CA LEU A 154 -2.92 22.73 -26.09
C LEU A 154 -1.65 22.57 -26.93
N GLU A 155 -0.74 23.54 -26.82
CA GLU A 155 0.54 23.53 -27.53
C GLU A 155 1.50 22.47 -26.98
N THR A 156 1.37 21.25 -27.49
CA THR A 156 2.21 20.11 -27.11
C THR A 156 3.49 20.10 -27.96
N PRO A 157 4.70 20.03 -27.36
CA PRO A 157 5.95 19.94 -28.11
C PRO A 157 6.02 18.71 -29.02
N ALA A 158 6.76 18.82 -30.12
CA ALA A 158 6.98 17.69 -31.03
C ALA A 158 7.62 16.49 -30.31
N GLY A 159 7.13 15.28 -30.61
CA GLY A 159 7.59 14.04 -29.98
C GLY A 159 6.98 13.74 -28.60
N MET A 160 6.24 14.68 -28.02
CA MET A 160 5.51 14.52 -26.76
C MET A 160 4.02 14.31 -27.00
N SER A 161 3.32 13.84 -25.98
CA SER A 161 1.86 13.76 -26.00
C SER A 161 1.26 13.98 -24.61
N LEU A 162 -0.04 14.26 -24.58
CA LEU A 162 -0.77 14.60 -23.35
C LEU A 162 -1.89 13.61 -23.08
N ILE A 163 -2.11 13.34 -21.80
CA ILE A 163 -3.28 12.62 -21.29
C ILE A 163 -4.02 13.52 -20.31
N ILE A 164 -5.29 13.80 -20.60
CA ILE A 164 -6.15 14.55 -19.66
C ILE A 164 -6.71 13.59 -18.61
N ARG A 165 -6.46 13.92 -17.33
CA ARG A 165 -6.94 13.19 -16.16
C ARG A 165 -8.41 13.51 -15.92
N THR A 166 -9.11 12.63 -15.18
CA THR A 166 -10.51 12.84 -14.81
C THR A 166 -10.74 14.17 -14.08
N ALA A 167 -9.78 14.65 -13.29
CA ALA A 167 -9.88 15.93 -12.59
C ALA A 167 -9.77 17.16 -13.52
N GLY A 168 -9.26 16.99 -14.75
CA GLY A 168 -9.03 18.08 -15.71
C GLY A 168 -10.16 18.31 -16.71
N ILE A 169 -11.18 17.44 -16.74
CA ILE A 169 -12.25 17.45 -17.77
C ILE A 169 -12.99 18.78 -17.82
N GLU A 170 -13.34 19.33 -16.65
CA GLU A 170 -14.15 20.55 -16.52
C GLU A 170 -13.30 21.79 -16.23
N LYS A 171 -11.98 21.68 -16.36
CA LYS A 171 -11.07 22.78 -16.05
C LYS A 171 -10.83 23.65 -17.28
N PRO A 172 -10.73 24.97 -17.09
CA PRO A 172 -10.54 25.89 -18.20
C PRO A 172 -9.12 25.74 -18.78
N ILE A 173 -8.96 26.09 -20.06
CA ILE A 173 -7.73 25.84 -20.80
C ILE A 173 -6.49 26.52 -20.18
N GLU A 174 -6.68 27.64 -19.50
CA GLU A 174 -5.61 28.36 -18.80
C GLU A 174 -5.01 27.51 -17.68
N GLN A 175 -5.84 26.75 -16.96
CA GLN A 175 -5.35 25.84 -15.90
C GLN A 175 -4.60 24.64 -16.50
N LEU A 176 -5.09 24.11 -17.62
CA LEU A 176 -4.43 22.99 -18.32
C LEU A 176 -3.10 23.43 -18.93
N SER A 177 -3.04 24.62 -19.51
CA SER A 177 -1.83 25.22 -20.06
C SER A 177 -0.79 25.49 -18.97
N TRP A 178 -1.24 25.95 -17.80
CA TRP A 178 -0.38 26.15 -16.64
C TRP A 178 0.29 24.86 -16.16
N ASP A 179 -0.50 23.79 -16.04
CA ASP A 179 -0.01 22.45 -15.74
C ASP A 179 1.01 21.99 -16.79
N LEU A 180 0.78 22.27 -18.08
CA LEU A 180 1.67 21.92 -19.18
C LEU A 180 3.00 22.67 -19.11
N GLU A 181 2.99 23.97 -18.84
CA GLU A 181 4.19 24.76 -18.65
C GLU A 181 5.04 24.25 -17.47
N TYR A 182 4.39 23.89 -16.36
CA TYR A 182 5.06 23.29 -15.20
C TYR A 182 5.76 21.98 -15.59
N LEU A 183 5.04 21.07 -16.25
CA LEU A 183 5.60 19.78 -16.67
C LEU A 183 6.71 19.92 -17.72
N LYS A 184 6.61 20.88 -18.63
CA LYS A 184 7.68 21.22 -19.58
C LYS A 184 8.96 21.63 -18.84
N LYS A 185 8.84 22.51 -17.85
CA LYS A 185 10.00 22.95 -17.05
C LYS A 185 10.59 21.79 -16.24
N LEU A 186 9.74 20.96 -15.63
CA LEU A 186 10.18 19.77 -14.91
C LEU A 186 10.95 18.82 -15.83
N TRP A 187 10.45 18.59 -17.05
CA TRP A 187 11.13 17.74 -18.01
C TRP A 187 12.52 18.25 -18.40
N VAL A 188 12.70 19.56 -18.59
CA VAL A 188 14.02 20.14 -18.89
C VAL A 188 15.05 19.82 -17.80
N GLU A 189 14.67 19.95 -16.52
CA GLU A 189 15.55 19.63 -15.40
C GLU A 189 15.84 18.12 -15.32
N VAL A 190 14.83 17.28 -15.52
CA VAL A 190 14.98 15.82 -15.56
C VAL A 190 15.89 15.39 -16.72
N GLU A 191 15.75 15.98 -17.91
CA GLU A 191 16.59 15.70 -19.07
C GLU A 191 18.05 16.10 -18.84
N SER A 192 18.28 17.25 -18.18
CA SER A 192 19.61 17.69 -17.76
C SER A 192 20.24 16.71 -16.75
N ALA A 193 19.45 16.23 -15.80
CA ALA A 193 19.89 15.24 -14.82
C ALA A 193 20.19 13.87 -15.46
N ILE A 194 19.40 13.43 -16.45
CA ILE A 194 19.66 12.20 -17.23
C ILE A 194 21.06 12.22 -17.85
N LYS A 195 21.45 13.36 -18.44
CA LYS A 195 22.75 13.52 -19.12
C LYS A 195 23.95 13.42 -18.16
N SER A 196 23.78 13.89 -16.92
CA SER A 196 24.85 13.89 -15.90
C SER A 196 24.82 12.69 -14.95
N ALA A 197 23.73 11.92 -14.94
CA ALA A 197 23.56 10.77 -14.06
C ALA A 197 24.54 9.62 -14.36
N LYS A 198 25.03 9.00 -13.28
CA LYS A 198 25.82 7.76 -13.33
C LYS A 198 24.90 6.54 -13.44
N ALA A 199 25.47 5.40 -13.81
CA ALA A 199 24.74 4.13 -13.80
C ALA A 199 24.17 3.81 -12.40
N THR A 200 22.97 3.24 -12.36
CA THR A 200 22.21 2.86 -11.15
C THR A 200 21.80 4.02 -10.23
N GLN A 201 21.72 5.25 -10.77
CA GLN A 201 21.38 6.45 -10.00
C GLN A 201 19.89 6.83 -10.13
N LEU A 202 19.29 7.26 -9.02
CA LEU A 202 17.97 7.88 -8.98
C LEU A 202 18.05 9.29 -9.57
N ILE A 203 17.38 9.51 -10.70
CA ILE A 203 17.34 10.79 -11.41
C ILE A 203 16.24 11.66 -10.82
N TYR A 204 15.00 11.15 -10.85
CA TYR A 204 13.82 11.87 -10.40
C TYR A 204 13.07 11.01 -9.39
N ALA A 205 12.89 11.53 -8.17
CA ALA A 205 11.91 10.99 -7.25
C ALA A 205 10.56 11.59 -7.59
N ASP A 206 9.57 10.75 -7.89
CA ASP A 206 8.21 11.23 -8.08
C ASP A 206 7.65 11.81 -6.77
N GLN A 207 6.48 12.42 -6.89
CA GLN A 207 5.87 13.24 -5.86
C GLN A 207 5.89 12.60 -4.46
N SER A 208 6.32 13.40 -3.48
CA SER A 208 6.28 13.03 -2.06
C SER A 208 4.85 12.73 -1.60
N LEU A 209 4.68 12.03 -0.49
CA LEU A 209 3.35 11.78 0.11
C LEU A 209 2.48 13.05 0.18
N ILE A 210 3.08 14.18 0.57
CA ILE A 210 2.41 15.47 0.67
C ILE A 210 1.96 15.98 -0.70
N GLN A 211 2.88 15.98 -1.67
CA GLN A 211 2.59 16.42 -3.04
C GLN A 211 1.50 15.55 -3.69
N LYS A 212 1.57 14.22 -3.52
CA LYS A 212 0.54 13.27 -3.97
C LYS A 212 -0.82 13.60 -3.35
N ASN A 213 -0.87 13.85 -2.04
CA ASN A 213 -2.11 14.22 -1.36
C ASN A 213 -2.70 15.55 -1.86
N ILE A 214 -1.86 16.57 -2.06
CA ILE A 214 -2.29 17.85 -2.62
C ILE A 214 -2.82 17.67 -4.05
N ARG A 215 -2.10 16.92 -4.88
CA ARG A 215 -2.46 16.68 -6.28
C ARG A 215 -3.77 15.91 -6.43
N ASP A 216 -3.93 14.80 -5.71
CA ASP A 216 -4.99 13.82 -5.97
C ASP A 216 -6.21 13.99 -5.05
N TYR A 217 -6.03 14.42 -3.80
CA TYR A 217 -7.09 14.47 -2.78
C TYR A 217 -7.49 15.88 -2.34
N PHE A 218 -6.59 16.87 -2.37
CA PHE A 218 -6.90 18.22 -1.88
C PHE A 218 -7.78 18.99 -2.88
N LYS A 219 -9.10 18.85 -2.70
CA LYS A 219 -10.16 19.38 -3.56
C LYS A 219 -10.98 20.44 -2.81
N GLU A 220 -11.90 21.08 -3.52
CA GLU A 220 -12.76 22.15 -2.97
C GLU A 220 -13.64 21.67 -1.81
N ASP A 221 -14.05 20.39 -1.80
CA ASP A 221 -14.83 19.74 -0.74
C ASP A 221 -14.02 19.41 0.52
N ILE A 222 -12.69 19.55 0.46
CA ILE A 222 -11.81 19.43 1.63
C ILE A 222 -11.81 20.76 2.38
N GLY A 223 -12.15 20.69 3.67
CA GLY A 223 -12.15 21.85 4.56
C GLY A 223 -10.74 22.34 4.86
N GLU A 224 -9.88 21.43 5.32
CA GLU A 224 -8.53 21.74 5.79
C GLU A 224 -7.54 20.63 5.40
N LEU A 225 -6.30 21.02 5.14
CA LEU A 225 -5.13 20.13 5.08
C LEU A 225 -4.22 20.50 6.24
N ILE A 226 -3.96 19.56 7.13
CA ILE A 226 -3.23 19.78 8.37
C ILE A 226 -1.92 19.01 8.33
N VAL A 227 -0.81 19.70 8.62
CA VAL A 227 0.55 19.16 8.63
C VAL A 227 1.15 19.38 10.01
N ASP A 228 1.80 18.38 10.60
CA ASP A 228 2.35 18.44 11.97
C ASP A 228 3.82 18.88 12.06
N ASN A 229 4.46 19.13 10.93
CA ASN A 229 5.86 19.55 10.85
C ASN A 229 5.98 20.88 10.09
N SER A 230 6.78 21.80 10.64
CA SER A 230 6.94 23.16 10.08
C SER A 230 7.59 23.19 8.69
N ASP A 231 8.62 22.36 8.46
CA ASP A 231 9.34 22.34 7.17
C ASP A 231 8.46 21.74 6.07
N ASP A 232 7.73 20.67 6.41
CA ASP A 232 6.77 20.03 5.51
C ASP A 232 5.55 20.93 5.25
N PHE A 233 5.12 21.74 6.23
CA PHE A 233 4.05 22.74 6.06
C PHE A 233 4.42 23.83 5.06
N GLU A 234 5.61 24.41 5.16
CA GLU A 234 6.10 25.41 4.20
C GLU A 234 6.32 24.79 2.81
N SER A 235 6.81 23.55 2.76
CA SER A 235 6.93 22.78 1.51
C SER A 235 5.56 22.54 0.87
N ALA A 236 4.55 22.15 1.66
CA ALA A 236 3.18 21.94 1.22
C ALA A 236 2.57 23.22 0.64
N LYS A 237 2.73 24.36 1.31
CA LYS A 237 2.29 25.67 0.81
C LYS A 237 2.99 26.07 -0.47
N THR A 238 4.31 25.88 -0.54
CA THR A 238 5.09 26.22 -1.73
C THR A 238 4.59 25.43 -2.94
N TYR A 239 4.36 24.13 -2.77
CA TYR A 239 3.81 23.28 -3.83
C TYR A 239 2.36 23.64 -4.19
N ALA A 240 1.50 23.88 -3.20
CA ALA A 240 0.12 24.26 -3.42
C ALA A 240 -0.01 25.61 -4.15
N ASN A 241 0.88 26.59 -3.91
CA ASN A 241 0.89 27.85 -4.65
C ASN A 241 1.18 27.68 -6.15
N LYS A 242 1.92 26.62 -6.54
CA LYS A 242 2.23 26.33 -7.94
C LYS A 242 1.04 25.77 -8.69
N ILE A 243 0.24 24.90 -8.04
CA ILE A 243 -0.77 24.05 -8.70
C ILE A 243 -2.22 24.41 -8.31
N ILE A 244 -2.45 24.87 -7.08
CA ILE A 244 -3.80 25.11 -6.53
C ILE A 244 -3.78 26.33 -5.57
N PRO A 245 -3.51 27.55 -6.08
CA PRO A 245 -3.35 28.73 -5.23
C PRO A 245 -4.59 29.06 -4.39
N ASP A 246 -5.79 28.69 -4.86
CA ASP A 246 -7.06 29.02 -4.21
C ASP A 246 -7.30 28.25 -2.91
N LEU A 247 -6.64 27.10 -2.71
CA LEU A 247 -6.79 26.27 -1.52
C LEU A 247 -5.64 26.44 -0.51
N VAL A 248 -4.64 27.26 -0.82
CA VAL A 248 -3.43 27.42 0.02
C VAL A 248 -3.77 27.86 1.44
N ASP A 249 -4.78 28.73 1.60
CA ASP A 249 -5.17 29.27 2.91
C ASP A 249 -5.83 28.21 3.82
N LYS A 250 -6.27 27.08 3.25
CA LYS A 250 -6.81 25.92 3.97
C LYS A 250 -5.72 24.98 4.50
N ILE A 251 -4.44 25.21 4.15
CA ILE A 251 -3.31 24.47 4.72
C ILE A 251 -2.97 25.05 6.09
N LYS A 252 -3.00 24.22 7.13
CA LYS A 252 -2.77 24.59 8.54
C LYS A 252 -1.62 23.78 9.12
N LEU A 253 -0.86 24.41 10.02
CA LEU A 253 0.15 23.75 10.83
C LEU A 253 -0.53 23.24 12.11
N HIS A 254 -0.27 22.00 12.48
CA HIS A 254 -0.61 21.44 13.77
C HIS A 254 0.55 21.66 14.73
N ASP A 255 0.34 22.56 15.69
CA ASP A 255 1.34 22.99 16.67
C ASP A 255 0.85 22.67 18.11
N GLU A 256 0.20 21.52 18.26
CA GLU A 256 -0.27 21.03 19.57
C GLU A 256 0.65 19.90 20.06
N ASP A 257 0.81 19.80 21.38
CA ASP A 257 1.61 18.73 22.01
C ASP A 257 1.06 17.32 21.74
N VAL A 258 -0.25 17.21 21.50
CA VAL A 258 -0.90 15.93 21.20
C VAL A 258 -0.63 15.56 19.74
N PRO A 259 -0.12 14.34 19.44
CA PRO A 259 0.12 13.91 18.06
C PRO A 259 -1.11 14.04 17.17
N LEU A 260 -0.90 14.46 15.92
CA LEU A 260 -1.98 14.83 14.99
C LEU A 260 -3.06 13.74 14.85
N PHE A 261 -2.69 12.47 14.65
CA PHE A 261 -3.70 11.42 14.47
C PHE A 261 -4.43 11.05 15.77
N ALA A 262 -3.76 11.24 16.91
CA ALA A 262 -4.35 11.03 18.23
C ALA A 262 -5.37 12.13 18.55
N SER A 263 -5.09 13.40 18.22
CA SER A 263 -6.02 14.51 18.47
C SER A 263 -7.35 14.34 17.71
N TYR A 264 -7.32 13.68 16.54
CA TYR A 264 -8.51 13.35 15.74
C TYR A 264 -9.12 11.97 16.05
N GLY A 265 -8.55 11.19 16.98
CA GLY A 265 -9.09 9.87 17.37
C GLY A 265 -9.14 8.85 16.22
N ILE A 266 -8.13 8.86 15.35
CA ILE A 266 -8.04 7.92 14.22
C ILE A 266 -7.01 6.81 14.38
N GLU A 267 -6.13 6.88 15.38
CA GLU A 267 -5.07 5.87 15.59
C GLU A 267 -5.65 4.46 15.75
N SER A 268 -6.69 4.29 16.57
CA SER A 268 -7.35 3.00 16.77
C SER A 268 -8.03 2.46 15.50
N LYS A 269 -8.39 3.34 14.57
CA LYS A 269 -8.99 2.97 13.28
C LYS A 269 -7.91 2.52 12.30
N ILE A 270 -6.74 3.16 12.34
CA ILE A 270 -5.55 2.72 11.59
C ILE A 270 -5.12 1.33 12.10
N GLU A 271 -5.04 1.12 13.42
CA GLU A 271 -4.71 -0.18 14.02
C GLU A 271 -5.70 -1.30 13.62
N SER A 272 -6.98 -0.96 13.43
CA SER A 272 -7.97 -1.93 12.94
C SER A 272 -7.66 -2.44 11.52
N ALA A 273 -6.93 -1.66 10.70
CA ALA A 273 -6.51 -2.08 9.37
C ALA A 273 -5.34 -3.09 9.40
N PHE A 274 -4.57 -3.16 10.49
CA PHE A 274 -3.55 -4.21 10.71
C PHE A 274 -4.13 -5.47 11.37
N SER A 275 -5.30 -5.36 11.98
CA SER A 275 -5.92 -6.47 12.70
C SER A 275 -6.44 -7.54 11.74
N ARG A 276 -6.27 -8.82 12.07
CA ARG A 276 -6.90 -9.93 11.31
C ARG A 276 -8.42 -9.89 11.42
N GLU A 277 -8.92 -9.54 12.61
CA GLU A 277 -10.35 -9.44 12.90
C GLU A 277 -10.79 -7.97 13.03
N VAL A 278 -11.88 -7.60 12.35
CA VAL A 278 -12.47 -6.25 12.40
C VAL A 278 -13.87 -6.34 12.99
N LYS A 279 -14.11 -5.65 14.11
CA LYS A 279 -15.42 -5.65 14.77
C LYS A 279 -16.43 -4.76 14.03
N LEU A 280 -17.64 -5.28 13.86
CA LEU A 280 -18.81 -4.58 13.37
C LEU A 280 -19.56 -3.92 14.54
N ARG A 281 -20.34 -2.88 14.26
CA ARG A 281 -21.14 -2.13 15.23
C ARG A 281 -22.29 -2.96 15.78
N SER A 282 -22.85 -3.86 14.98
CA SER A 282 -23.87 -4.83 15.42
C SER A 282 -23.33 -5.88 16.40
N GLY A 283 -22.01 -5.97 16.58
CA GLY A 283 -21.34 -6.94 17.43
C GLY A 283 -20.70 -8.10 16.66
N GLY A 284 -21.02 -8.26 15.37
CA GLY A 284 -20.34 -9.20 14.48
C GLY A 284 -18.88 -8.84 14.21
N SER A 285 -18.19 -9.64 13.41
CA SER A 285 -16.81 -9.37 12.99
C SER A 285 -16.51 -9.88 11.58
N LEU A 286 -15.55 -9.22 10.94
CA LEU A 286 -14.93 -9.68 9.70
C LEU A 286 -13.60 -10.34 10.03
N VAL A 287 -13.31 -11.46 9.41
CA VAL A 287 -12.00 -12.13 9.49
C VAL A 287 -11.36 -12.06 8.11
N ILE A 288 -10.21 -11.39 8.00
CA ILE A 288 -9.52 -11.15 6.74
C ILE A 288 -8.23 -11.95 6.71
N ASP A 289 -8.14 -12.93 5.80
CA ASP A 289 -6.98 -13.80 5.62
C ASP A 289 -6.39 -13.62 4.22
N THR A 290 -5.10 -13.24 4.16
CA THR A 290 -4.38 -13.06 2.90
C THR A 290 -3.54 -14.31 2.60
N GLY A 291 -3.92 -15.03 1.55
CA GLY A 291 -3.14 -16.16 1.02
C GLY A 291 -2.19 -15.73 -0.10
N GLU A 292 -1.60 -16.72 -0.77
CA GLU A 292 -0.67 -16.48 -1.90
C GLU A 292 -1.39 -15.97 -3.16
N ALA A 293 -2.54 -16.57 -3.48
CA ALA A 293 -3.26 -16.28 -4.71
C ALA A 293 -4.44 -15.30 -4.53
N LEU A 294 -5.09 -15.34 -3.36
CA LEU A 294 -6.31 -14.58 -3.07
C LEU A 294 -6.36 -14.13 -1.61
N THR A 295 -7.27 -13.20 -1.33
CA THR A 295 -7.66 -12.80 0.03
C THR A 295 -9.06 -13.32 0.33
N SER A 296 -9.24 -14.03 1.43
CA SER A 296 -10.55 -14.49 1.90
C SER A 296 -11.06 -13.60 3.02
N ILE A 297 -12.36 -13.29 2.99
CA ILE A 297 -13.05 -12.52 4.01
C ILE A 297 -14.23 -13.33 4.51
N ASP A 298 -14.26 -13.63 5.80
CA ASP A 298 -15.33 -14.38 6.48
C ASP A 298 -16.12 -13.45 7.41
N ILE A 299 -17.43 -13.66 7.52
CA ILE A 299 -18.34 -12.79 8.27
C ILE A 299 -18.98 -13.58 9.42
N ASN A 300 -18.75 -13.12 10.64
CA ASN A 300 -19.33 -13.68 11.85
C ASN A 300 -20.38 -12.73 12.44
N SER A 301 -21.61 -13.19 12.69
CA SER A 301 -22.69 -12.37 13.26
C SER A 301 -22.58 -12.11 14.77
N ALA A 302 -21.59 -12.73 15.43
CA ALA A 302 -21.48 -12.84 16.89
C ALA A 302 -22.75 -13.42 17.56
N LYS A 303 -22.67 -13.73 18.86
CA LYS A 303 -23.79 -14.29 19.65
C LYS A 303 -24.91 -13.25 19.93
N SER A 304 -25.38 -12.51 18.94
CA SER A 304 -26.56 -11.65 19.06
C SER A 304 -27.84 -12.44 18.75
N THR A 305 -28.06 -13.55 19.44
CA THR A 305 -29.26 -14.41 19.30
C THR A 305 -30.45 -13.92 20.16
N LYS A 306 -30.52 -12.61 20.45
CA LYS A 306 -31.62 -12.04 21.25
C LYS A 306 -32.88 -11.68 20.42
N GLY A 307 -32.84 -11.85 19.10
CA GLY A 307 -33.99 -11.65 18.20
C GLY A 307 -34.58 -12.99 17.74
N SER A 308 -35.88 -13.00 17.41
CA SER A 308 -36.59 -14.17 16.89
C SER A 308 -36.33 -14.45 15.40
N ASP A 309 -35.72 -13.52 14.68
CA ASP A 309 -35.50 -13.61 13.23
C ASP A 309 -33.99 -13.69 12.91
N ILE A 310 -33.55 -14.93 12.64
CA ILE A 310 -32.16 -15.25 12.27
C ILE A 310 -31.83 -14.67 10.89
N GLU A 311 -32.79 -14.66 9.97
CA GLU A 311 -32.63 -14.20 8.60
C GLU A 311 -32.47 -12.66 8.57
N GLU A 312 -33.29 -11.93 9.33
CA GLU A 312 -33.14 -10.47 9.46
C GLU A 312 -31.78 -10.10 10.07
N THR A 313 -31.32 -10.88 11.05
CA THR A 313 -30.02 -10.68 11.69
C THR A 313 -28.87 -10.94 10.72
N ALA A 314 -28.96 -12.00 9.90
CA ALA A 314 -27.99 -12.31 8.85
C ALA A 314 -27.93 -11.19 7.81
N LEU A 315 -29.07 -10.76 7.27
CA LEU A 315 -29.15 -9.67 6.30
C LEU A 315 -28.55 -8.37 6.87
N LYS A 316 -28.91 -7.99 8.09
CA LYS A 316 -28.38 -6.77 8.72
C LYS A 316 -26.87 -6.83 8.92
N THR A 317 -26.36 -7.99 9.35
CA THR A 317 -24.91 -8.21 9.51
C THR A 317 -24.20 -8.14 8.17
N ASN A 318 -24.73 -8.80 7.12
CA ASN A 318 -24.14 -8.79 5.78
C ASN A 318 -24.15 -7.39 5.14
N LEU A 319 -25.19 -6.59 5.34
CA LEU A 319 -25.24 -5.20 4.84
C LEU A 319 -24.18 -4.32 5.54
N GLU A 320 -24.00 -4.50 6.84
CA GLU A 320 -22.95 -3.82 7.58
C GLU A 320 -21.55 -4.29 7.12
N ALA A 321 -21.38 -5.60 6.97
CA ALA A 321 -20.16 -6.22 6.48
C ALA A 321 -19.79 -5.68 5.09
N ALA A 322 -20.73 -5.62 4.14
CA ALA A 322 -20.48 -5.07 2.80
C ALA A 322 -19.96 -3.63 2.82
N SER A 323 -20.46 -2.79 3.74
CA SER A 323 -19.95 -1.43 3.92
C SER A 323 -18.54 -1.41 4.51
N GLU A 324 -18.27 -2.25 5.52
CA GLU A 324 -16.95 -2.27 6.18
C GLU A 324 -15.90 -2.98 5.31
N ILE A 325 -16.25 -4.00 4.53
CA ILE A 325 -15.38 -4.64 3.55
C ILE A 325 -14.89 -3.64 2.51
N GLY A 326 -15.79 -2.86 1.90
CA GLY A 326 -15.41 -1.84 0.92
C GLY A 326 -14.40 -0.84 1.50
N LYS A 327 -14.58 -0.47 2.77
CA LYS A 327 -13.65 0.39 3.52
C LYS A 327 -12.32 -0.31 3.81
N GLN A 328 -12.32 -1.54 4.33
CA GLN A 328 -11.11 -2.28 4.70
C GLN A 328 -10.26 -2.65 3.48
N VAL A 329 -10.88 -3.06 2.39
CA VAL A 329 -10.20 -3.35 1.12
C VAL A 329 -9.45 -2.13 0.59
N LYS A 330 -10.05 -0.94 0.73
CA LYS A 330 -9.41 0.32 0.38
C LYS A 330 -8.29 0.68 1.37
N LEU A 331 -8.57 0.73 2.67
CA LEU A 331 -7.62 1.14 3.71
C LEU A 331 -6.36 0.26 3.78
N ARG A 332 -6.52 -1.04 3.50
CA ARG A 332 -5.41 -2.01 3.48
C ARG A 332 -4.76 -2.13 2.11
N ASP A 333 -5.28 -1.44 1.10
CA ASP A 333 -4.93 -1.56 -0.30
C ASP A 333 -4.91 -3.03 -0.80
N LEU A 334 -5.90 -3.83 -0.35
CA LEU A 334 -6.05 -5.21 -0.80
C LEU A 334 -6.36 -5.21 -2.30
N GLY A 335 -5.68 -6.06 -3.06
CA GLY A 335 -5.98 -6.19 -4.48
C GLY A 335 -5.58 -7.55 -5.04
N GLY A 336 -5.92 -7.78 -6.29
CA GLY A 336 -6.02 -9.13 -6.84
C GLY A 336 -7.41 -9.72 -6.56
N LEU A 337 -7.47 -11.05 -6.47
CA LEU A 337 -8.70 -11.79 -6.20
C LEU A 337 -9.03 -11.73 -4.71
N ILE A 338 -10.26 -11.36 -4.40
CA ILE A 338 -10.85 -11.31 -3.07
C ILE A 338 -12.11 -12.15 -3.10
N VAL A 339 -12.25 -13.07 -2.14
CA VAL A 339 -13.42 -13.94 -2.00
C VAL A 339 -14.07 -13.62 -0.66
N ILE A 340 -15.38 -13.33 -0.69
CA ILE A 340 -16.15 -12.94 0.49
C ILE A 340 -17.19 -14.02 0.78
N ASP A 341 -17.12 -14.57 1.98
CA ASP A 341 -18.07 -15.55 2.52
C ASP A 341 -19.11 -14.81 3.37
N PHE A 342 -20.26 -14.50 2.75
CA PHE A 342 -21.38 -13.87 3.45
C PHE A 342 -22.14 -14.93 4.23
N ILE A 343 -22.80 -14.52 5.33
CA ILE A 343 -23.68 -15.42 6.07
C ILE A 343 -24.79 -15.87 5.13
N ASP A 344 -25.02 -17.18 5.05
CA ASP A 344 -26.09 -17.77 4.24
C ASP A 344 -27.45 -17.12 4.54
N MET A 345 -28.18 -16.83 3.46
CA MET A 345 -29.53 -16.26 3.50
C MET A 345 -30.42 -17.07 2.56
N GLU A 346 -31.61 -17.45 3.03
CA GLU A 346 -32.56 -18.26 2.24
C GLU A 346 -33.28 -17.43 1.18
N ASP A 347 -33.57 -16.15 1.44
CA ASP A 347 -34.27 -15.27 0.49
C ASP A 347 -33.31 -14.71 -0.59
N PRO A 348 -33.50 -15.02 -1.88
CA PRO A 348 -32.69 -14.44 -2.96
C PRO A 348 -32.73 -12.91 -3.00
N LYS A 349 -33.82 -12.27 -2.53
CA LYS A 349 -33.89 -10.80 -2.46
C LYS A 349 -32.95 -10.23 -1.42
N SER A 350 -32.64 -10.97 -0.35
CA SER A 350 -31.64 -10.59 0.65
C SER A 350 -30.24 -10.61 0.05
N ASN A 351 -29.91 -11.64 -0.74
CA ASN A 351 -28.66 -11.71 -1.52
C ASN A 351 -28.52 -10.50 -2.46
N GLU A 352 -29.56 -10.17 -3.23
CA GLU A 352 -29.52 -9.00 -4.13
C GLU A 352 -29.30 -7.67 -3.38
N LYS A 353 -29.84 -7.52 -2.15
CA LYS A 353 -29.61 -6.32 -1.33
C LYS A 353 -28.15 -6.22 -0.90
N VAL A 354 -27.54 -7.33 -0.50
CA VAL A 354 -26.12 -7.39 -0.12
C VAL A 354 -25.23 -7.12 -1.33
N GLU A 355 -25.53 -7.69 -2.50
CA GLU A 355 -24.82 -7.41 -3.75
C GLU A 355 -24.84 -5.91 -4.11
N LYS A 356 -26.03 -5.28 -4.02
CA LYS A 356 -26.19 -3.84 -4.25
C LYS A 356 -25.42 -3.01 -3.22
N ALA A 357 -25.41 -3.41 -1.96
CA ALA A 357 -24.67 -2.75 -0.91
C ALA A 357 -23.14 -2.84 -1.15
N MET A 358 -22.64 -4.01 -1.57
CA MET A 358 -21.23 -4.21 -1.89
C MET A 358 -20.80 -3.41 -3.14
N TYR A 359 -21.64 -3.36 -4.16
CA TYR A 359 -21.40 -2.49 -5.30
C TYR A 359 -21.38 -1.00 -4.90
N ALA A 360 -22.29 -0.57 -4.03
CA ALA A 360 -22.33 0.80 -3.54
C ALA A 360 -21.09 1.17 -2.69
N SER A 361 -20.60 0.26 -1.86
CA SER A 361 -19.44 0.51 -0.98
C SER A 361 -18.13 0.70 -1.75
N THR A 362 -18.02 0.14 -2.96
CA THR A 362 -16.81 0.21 -3.80
C THR A 362 -16.79 1.38 -4.78
N LYS A 363 -17.90 2.13 -4.94
CA LYS A 363 -18.00 3.25 -5.91
C LYS A 363 -16.99 4.37 -5.71
N GLN A 364 -16.60 4.62 -4.45
CA GLN A 364 -15.65 5.69 -4.11
C GLN A 364 -14.19 5.26 -4.26
N ASP A 365 -13.94 3.99 -4.57
CA ASP A 365 -12.58 3.48 -4.77
C ASP A 365 -12.02 3.95 -6.12
N HIS A 366 -10.77 4.39 -6.10
CA HIS A 366 -10.05 4.77 -7.32
C HIS A 366 -9.52 3.57 -8.09
N ALA A 367 -9.43 2.40 -7.47
CA ALA A 367 -9.05 1.16 -8.13
C ALA A 367 -10.15 0.67 -9.06
N ARG A 368 -9.76 0.01 -10.16
CA ARG A 368 -10.72 -0.74 -10.97
C ARG A 368 -11.17 -1.96 -10.18
N ILE A 369 -12.47 -2.07 -9.97
CA ILE A 369 -13.10 -3.18 -9.25
C ILE A 369 -14.06 -3.91 -10.21
N GLN A 370 -14.05 -5.23 -10.16
CA GLN A 370 -15.03 -6.10 -10.77
C GLN A 370 -15.63 -6.95 -9.65
N LEU A 371 -16.96 -7.00 -9.61
CA LEU A 371 -17.74 -7.77 -8.64
C LEU A 371 -18.61 -8.74 -9.42
N ASP A 372 -18.64 -9.99 -8.98
CA ASP A 372 -19.63 -10.96 -9.43
C ASP A 372 -20.77 -11.09 -8.40
N LYS A 373 -21.82 -11.81 -8.77
CA LYS A 373 -22.93 -12.15 -7.89
C LYS A 373 -22.50 -13.16 -6.82
N ILE A 374 -23.33 -13.30 -5.78
CA ILE A 374 -23.18 -14.38 -4.82
C ILE A 374 -23.38 -15.71 -5.56
N SER A 375 -22.36 -16.56 -5.52
CA SER A 375 -22.34 -17.85 -6.18
C SER A 375 -23.28 -18.84 -5.51
N LYS A 376 -23.46 -20.02 -6.14
CA LYS A 376 -24.23 -21.13 -5.55
C LYS A 376 -23.62 -21.67 -4.25
N PHE A 377 -22.35 -21.35 -3.97
CA PHE A 377 -21.65 -21.75 -2.76
C PHE A 377 -21.71 -20.67 -1.66
N GLY A 378 -22.51 -19.61 -1.81
CA GLY A 378 -22.60 -18.50 -0.85
C GLY A 378 -21.47 -17.45 -0.96
N LEU A 379 -20.49 -17.69 -1.84
CA LEU A 379 -19.31 -16.84 -1.99
C LEU A 379 -19.51 -15.74 -3.03
N MET A 380 -19.05 -14.53 -2.74
CA MET A 380 -18.91 -13.44 -3.69
C MET A 380 -17.45 -13.27 -4.13
N GLU A 381 -17.23 -13.20 -5.44
CA GLU A 381 -15.91 -12.95 -6.03
C GLU A 381 -15.73 -11.48 -6.40
N MET A 382 -14.58 -10.92 -6.02
CA MET A 382 -14.18 -9.55 -6.31
C MET A 382 -12.76 -9.51 -6.84
N SER A 383 -12.54 -8.79 -7.94
CA SER A 383 -11.19 -8.48 -8.44
C SER A 383 -10.94 -6.98 -8.32
N ARG A 384 -9.90 -6.59 -7.58
CA ARG A 384 -9.50 -5.20 -7.40
C ARG A 384 -8.10 -4.95 -7.95
N GLN A 385 -7.95 -3.90 -8.75
CA GLN A 385 -6.64 -3.45 -9.23
C GLN A 385 -5.77 -2.99 -8.05
N ARG A 386 -4.57 -3.57 -7.92
CA ARG A 386 -3.56 -3.08 -6.96
C ARG A 386 -2.97 -1.76 -7.42
N ILE A 387 -3.13 -0.71 -6.61
CA ILE A 387 -2.54 0.61 -6.86
C ILE A 387 -1.19 0.74 -6.16
N LYS A 388 -1.11 0.29 -4.90
CA LYS A 388 0.06 0.37 -4.01
C LYS A 388 0.36 -1.01 -3.39
N PRO A 389 1.51 -1.20 -2.73
CA PRO A 389 1.72 -2.33 -1.83
C PRO A 389 0.61 -2.39 -0.78
N ALA A 390 0.15 -3.58 -0.44
CA ALA A 390 -0.90 -3.72 0.58
C ALA A 390 -0.29 -3.49 1.96
N LEU A 391 -1.08 -3.01 2.91
CA LEU A 391 -0.62 -2.82 4.29
C LEU A 391 -0.15 -4.14 4.91
N ASN A 392 -0.80 -5.24 4.53
CA ASN A 392 -0.43 -6.61 4.95
C ASN A 392 0.93 -7.05 4.41
N ASP A 393 1.45 -6.45 3.33
CA ASP A 393 2.80 -6.76 2.82
C ASP A 393 3.89 -6.30 3.81
N LEU A 394 3.54 -5.40 4.74
CA LEU A 394 4.40 -4.93 5.83
C LEU A 394 4.36 -5.84 7.06
N MET A 395 3.37 -6.74 7.13
CA MET A 395 3.22 -7.68 8.23
C MET A 395 4.12 -8.89 8.01
N GLY A 396 4.67 -9.45 9.09
CA GLY A 396 5.33 -10.74 9.04
C GLY A 396 4.36 -11.80 8.52
N LYS A 397 4.83 -12.71 7.65
CA LYS A 397 3.99 -13.82 7.17
C LYS A 397 3.50 -14.64 8.37
N THR A 398 2.19 -14.80 8.50
CA THR A 398 1.62 -15.75 9.47
C THR A 398 1.98 -17.16 9.02
N VAL A 399 2.83 -17.83 9.78
CA VAL A 399 3.22 -19.22 9.50
C VAL A 399 2.56 -20.12 10.54
N TRP A 400 1.84 -21.13 10.07
CA TRP A 400 1.37 -22.21 10.93
C TRP A 400 2.55 -23.06 11.35
N VAL A 401 2.97 -22.95 12.60
CA VAL A 401 4.10 -23.71 13.17
C VAL A 401 3.57 -25.03 13.72
N ARG A 402 4.24 -26.15 13.39
CA ARG A 402 3.89 -27.47 13.96
C ARG A 402 4.03 -27.44 15.49
N SER A 403 3.14 -28.14 16.19
CA SER A 403 3.24 -28.26 17.64
C SER A 403 4.52 -28.97 18.06
N VAL A 404 5.07 -28.60 19.23
CA VAL A 404 6.30 -29.17 19.78
C VAL A 404 6.25 -30.69 19.82
N ALA A 405 5.15 -31.28 20.32
CA ALA A 405 4.97 -32.73 20.37
C ALA A 405 5.02 -33.37 18.96
N SER A 406 4.35 -32.76 17.97
CA SER A 406 4.37 -33.24 16.59
C SER A 406 5.79 -33.21 15.98
N VAL A 407 6.57 -32.17 16.31
CA VAL A 407 7.96 -32.05 15.87
C VAL A 407 8.85 -33.10 16.55
N CYS A 408 8.71 -33.32 17.86
CA CYS A 408 9.43 -34.37 18.58
C CYS A 408 9.19 -35.75 17.95
N GLU A 409 7.94 -36.10 17.64
CA GLU A 409 7.60 -37.34 16.93
C GLU A 409 8.28 -37.44 15.54
N SER A 410 8.30 -36.33 14.79
CA SER A 410 9.00 -36.26 13.51
C SER A 410 10.50 -36.50 13.66
N ILE A 411 11.10 -35.92 14.71
CA ILE A 411 12.52 -36.10 15.05
C ILE A 411 12.79 -37.56 15.38
N PHE A 412 11.95 -38.21 16.21
CA PHE A 412 12.12 -39.62 16.54
C PHE A 412 12.13 -40.52 15.30
N ARG A 413 11.20 -40.31 14.36
CA ARG A 413 11.14 -41.07 13.11
C ARG A 413 12.40 -40.89 12.28
N LEU A 414 12.87 -39.66 12.09
CA LEU A 414 14.06 -39.38 11.28
C LEU A 414 15.36 -39.81 11.95
N ILE A 415 15.48 -39.67 13.27
CA ILE A 415 16.63 -40.21 14.02
C ILE A 415 16.66 -41.72 13.88
N THR A 416 15.51 -42.39 13.99
CA THR A 416 15.41 -43.85 13.82
C THR A 416 15.82 -44.26 12.40
N GLU A 417 15.27 -43.62 11.38
CA GLU A 417 15.64 -43.86 9.97
C GLU A 417 17.14 -43.67 9.73
N LYS A 418 17.71 -42.55 10.20
CA LYS A 418 19.14 -42.29 10.09
C LYS A 418 19.97 -43.28 10.88
N SER A 419 19.46 -43.76 12.01
CA SER A 419 20.15 -44.73 12.86
C SER A 419 20.23 -46.12 12.24
N ILE A 420 19.18 -46.53 11.52
CA ILE A 420 19.17 -47.80 10.76
C ILE A 420 20.30 -47.82 9.73
N ASN A 421 20.46 -46.72 8.99
CA ASN A 421 21.41 -46.63 7.87
C ASN A 421 22.85 -46.28 8.30
N ASN A 422 23.05 -45.82 9.54
CA ASN A 422 24.33 -45.31 10.02
C ASN A 422 24.61 -45.80 11.45
N ARG A 423 24.73 -47.13 11.63
CA ARG A 423 25.11 -47.73 12.92
C ARG A 423 26.51 -47.26 13.37
N SER A 424 26.72 -47.22 14.67
CA SER A 424 27.98 -46.78 15.30
C SER A 424 28.42 -45.36 14.90
N SER A 425 27.46 -44.45 14.74
CA SER A 425 27.71 -43.04 14.40
C SER A 425 27.18 -42.05 15.45
N ILE A 426 27.63 -40.80 15.37
CA ILE A 426 27.11 -39.70 16.20
C ILE A 426 26.11 -38.89 15.37
N LEU A 427 24.88 -38.77 15.87
CA LEU A 427 23.81 -37.94 15.34
C LEU A 427 23.78 -36.61 16.11
N LEU A 428 24.19 -35.53 15.47
CA LEU A 428 24.11 -34.17 16.03
C LEU A 428 22.73 -33.59 15.69
N LEU A 429 21.85 -33.52 16.69
CA LEU A 429 20.52 -32.95 16.59
C LEU A 429 20.55 -31.48 17.05
N LYS A 430 20.40 -30.54 16.13
CA LYS A 430 20.27 -29.10 16.44
C LYS A 430 18.79 -28.72 16.43
N VAL A 431 18.27 -28.26 17.57
CA VAL A 431 16.83 -28.00 17.82
C VAL A 431 16.62 -26.70 18.61
N SER A 432 15.39 -26.19 18.64
CA SER A 432 15.02 -25.06 19.47
C SER A 432 15.01 -25.41 20.98
N PRO A 433 15.03 -24.43 21.89
CA PRO A 433 14.97 -24.67 23.33
C PRO A 433 13.74 -25.48 23.78
N ASN A 434 12.56 -25.20 23.20
CA ASN A 434 11.33 -25.91 23.58
C ASN A 434 11.36 -27.38 23.17
N ILE A 435 11.87 -27.67 21.97
CA ILE A 435 12.02 -29.05 21.48
C ILE A 435 13.06 -29.80 22.33
N ALA A 436 14.20 -29.17 22.62
CA ALA A 436 15.24 -29.78 23.45
C ALA A 436 14.72 -30.11 24.86
N ASN A 437 13.93 -29.22 25.46
CA ASN A 437 13.33 -29.44 26.77
C ASN A 437 12.44 -30.69 26.79
N GLU A 438 11.60 -30.88 25.77
CA GLU A 438 10.75 -32.08 25.69
C GLU A 438 11.57 -33.34 25.40
N LEU A 439 12.52 -33.28 24.46
CA LEU A 439 13.35 -34.43 24.09
C LEU A 439 14.26 -34.91 25.22
N LEU A 440 14.88 -33.99 25.97
CA LEU A 440 15.87 -34.32 27.01
C LEU A 440 15.26 -34.60 28.38
N ASN A 441 13.96 -34.33 28.55
CA ASN A 441 13.20 -34.63 29.77
C ASN A 441 12.14 -35.70 29.50
N ARG A 442 10.98 -35.30 28.94
CA ARG A 442 9.83 -36.20 28.75
C ARG A 442 10.17 -37.42 27.90
N TYR A 443 10.91 -37.22 26.82
CA TYR A 443 11.23 -38.28 25.86
C TYR A 443 12.67 -38.80 25.96
N ARG A 444 13.34 -38.53 27.08
CA ARG A 444 14.74 -38.92 27.27
C ARG A 444 14.94 -40.42 27.13
N SER A 445 14.09 -41.20 27.80
CA SER A 445 14.14 -42.67 27.75
C SER A 445 13.92 -43.22 26.34
N ASN A 446 13.12 -42.55 25.51
CA ASN A 446 12.92 -42.94 24.11
C ASN A 446 14.18 -42.74 23.27
N LEU A 447 14.93 -41.64 23.49
CA LEU A 447 16.21 -41.42 22.84
C LEU A 447 17.23 -42.47 23.27
N ASP A 448 17.31 -42.76 24.57
CA ASP A 448 18.23 -43.77 25.12
C ASP A 448 17.97 -45.16 24.50
N GLN A 449 16.71 -45.54 24.30
CA GLN A 449 16.34 -46.81 23.63
C GLN A 449 16.84 -46.86 22.18
N ILE A 450 16.76 -45.74 21.44
CA ILE A 450 17.24 -45.66 20.06
C ILE A 450 18.77 -45.72 20.03
N GLU A 451 19.46 -45.01 20.93
CA GLU A 451 20.92 -45.06 21.06
C GLU A 451 21.40 -46.51 21.27
N GLN A 452 20.79 -47.22 22.22
CA GLN A 452 21.13 -48.60 22.54
C GLN A 452 20.82 -49.56 21.38
N LYS A 453 19.66 -49.44 20.75
CA LYS A 453 19.22 -50.36 19.69
C LYS A 453 20.10 -50.31 18.44
N PHE A 454 20.61 -49.13 18.10
CA PHE A 454 21.41 -48.92 16.88
C PHE A 454 22.90 -48.65 17.14
N SER A 455 23.33 -48.73 18.40
CA SER A 455 24.68 -48.42 18.86
C SER A 455 25.15 -47.03 18.42
N ASN A 456 24.24 -46.05 18.40
CA ASN A 456 24.53 -44.67 18.00
C ASN A 456 24.56 -43.74 19.22
N LYS A 457 25.24 -42.59 19.09
CA LYS A 457 25.12 -41.51 20.06
C LYS A 457 24.32 -40.35 19.47
N ILE A 458 23.30 -39.89 20.17
CA ILE A 458 22.48 -38.74 19.81
C ILE A 458 22.91 -37.56 20.69
N MET A 459 23.50 -36.54 20.08
CA MET A 459 23.89 -35.32 20.77
C MET A 459 22.93 -34.20 20.40
N THR A 460 22.23 -33.68 21.40
CA THR A 460 21.28 -32.59 21.20
C THR A 460 21.95 -31.24 21.48
N PHE A 461 21.90 -30.34 20.51
CA PHE A 461 22.36 -28.96 20.60
C PHE A 461 21.18 -28.01 20.58
N ILE A 462 21.18 -27.07 21.51
CA ILE A 462 20.14 -26.06 21.63
C ILE A 462 20.59 -24.83 20.85
N ASP A 463 19.84 -24.47 19.81
CA ASP A 463 20.02 -23.23 19.07
C ASP A 463 18.88 -22.27 19.47
N PRO A 464 19.16 -21.21 20.26
CA PRO A 464 18.13 -20.28 20.73
C PRO A 464 17.50 -19.44 19.60
N TYR A 465 18.12 -19.41 18.42
CA TYR A 465 17.61 -18.68 17.26
C TYR A 465 16.79 -19.55 16.30
N LYS A 466 16.72 -20.86 16.56
CA LYS A 466 15.99 -21.82 15.72
C LYS A 466 14.52 -21.86 16.13
N GLN A 467 13.61 -21.78 15.15
CA GLN A 467 12.17 -21.91 15.39
C GLN A 467 11.79 -23.36 15.75
N ASN A 468 10.65 -23.52 16.44
CA ASN A 468 10.22 -24.83 16.96
C ASN A 468 9.98 -25.89 15.87
N ASP A 469 9.62 -25.49 14.66
CA ASP A 469 9.40 -26.37 13.51
C ASP A 469 10.67 -26.68 12.70
N SER A 470 11.79 -26.02 13.02
CA SER A 470 13.07 -26.24 12.36
C SER A 470 13.98 -27.11 13.22
N TYR A 471 14.56 -28.15 12.63
CA TYR A 471 15.60 -28.96 13.26
C TYR A 471 16.58 -29.46 12.21
N THR A 472 17.80 -29.78 12.62
CA THR A 472 18.84 -30.29 11.74
C THR A 472 19.46 -31.52 12.39
N ILE A 473 19.62 -32.59 11.62
CA ILE A 473 20.27 -33.83 12.07
C ILE A 473 21.49 -34.07 11.19
N GLU A 474 22.68 -33.84 11.72
CA GLU A 474 23.96 -34.12 11.05
C GLU A 474 24.49 -35.47 11.53
N ILE A 475 25.08 -36.26 10.62
CA ILE A 475 25.67 -37.56 10.96
C ILE A 475 27.19 -37.41 10.89
N LYS A 476 27.90 -37.77 11.96
CA LYS A 476 29.36 -37.90 11.96
C LYS A 476 29.75 -39.38 12.06
N LYS A 477 30.31 -39.91 10.98
CA LYS A 477 30.90 -41.26 10.91
C LYS A 477 32.37 -41.17 11.37
N ASN A 478 32.83 -42.16 12.13
CA ASN A 478 34.22 -42.28 12.62
C ASN A 478 34.72 -41.11 13.49
N ALA A 479 33.84 -40.50 14.29
CA ALA A 479 34.27 -39.53 15.30
C ALA A 479 34.81 -40.28 16.53
N TYR A 480 36.11 -40.58 16.53
CA TYR A 480 36.84 -40.69 17.79
C TYR A 480 36.61 -39.38 18.54
N PHE A 481 36.05 -39.47 19.75
CA PHE A 481 35.61 -38.34 20.56
C PHE A 481 36.81 -37.43 20.90
N ASP A 482 37.01 -36.34 20.15
CA ASP A 482 37.77 -35.18 20.64
C ASP A 482 36.75 -34.15 21.17
N TYR A 483 36.19 -34.47 22.34
CA TYR A 483 35.02 -33.82 22.93
C TYR A 483 35.35 -32.46 23.55
N GLU A 484 36.60 -32.23 23.95
CA GLU A 484 37.03 -30.96 24.55
C GLU A 484 37.37 -29.88 23.50
N LYS A 485 37.92 -30.27 22.34
CA LYS A 485 38.39 -29.31 21.33
C LYS A 485 37.26 -28.60 20.58
N ASN A 486 36.15 -29.29 20.32
CA ASN A 486 35.03 -28.74 19.55
C ASN A 486 34.09 -27.85 20.38
N MET A 487 34.08 -27.98 21.72
CA MET A 487 33.21 -27.16 22.57
C MET A 487 33.72 -25.71 22.61
N GLU A 488 35.03 -25.50 22.62
CA GLU A 488 35.62 -24.16 22.47
C GLU A 488 35.34 -23.55 21.09
N GLU A 489 35.45 -24.32 19.99
CA GLU A 489 35.15 -23.81 18.65
C GLU A 489 33.67 -23.47 18.47
N SER A 490 32.76 -24.27 19.04
CA SER A 490 31.31 -24.01 19.01
C SER A 490 30.94 -22.77 19.82
N SER A 491 31.56 -22.61 21.00
CA SER A 491 31.39 -21.45 21.88
C SER A 491 31.94 -20.18 21.23
N LYS A 492 33.12 -20.25 20.61
CA LYS A 492 33.76 -19.15 19.86
C LYS A 492 32.98 -18.81 18.58
N ALA A 493 32.43 -19.80 17.86
CA ALA A 493 31.57 -19.58 16.71
C ALA A 493 30.21 -18.97 17.07
N PHE A 494 29.69 -19.26 18.27
CA PHE A 494 28.46 -18.65 18.79
C PHE A 494 28.69 -17.20 19.24
N GLN A 495 29.85 -16.90 19.84
CA GLN A 495 30.25 -15.53 20.20
C GLN A 495 30.56 -14.65 18.98
N ASN A 496 31.02 -15.23 17.86
CA ASN A 496 31.37 -14.47 16.65
C ASN A 496 30.23 -14.26 15.65
N ARG A 497 29.02 -14.78 15.91
CA ARG A 497 27.83 -14.59 15.05
C ARG A 497 26.87 -13.49 15.51
N THR A 498 27.28 -12.63 16.45
CA THR A 498 26.53 -11.43 16.86
C THR A 498 26.67 -10.25 15.90
N SER A 499 27.46 -10.35 14.84
CA SER A 499 27.37 -9.40 13.72
C SER A 499 26.21 -9.79 12.82
N TYR A 500 25.00 -9.41 13.24
CA TYR A 500 23.87 -9.35 12.34
C TYR A 500 24.26 -8.49 11.14
N ASN A 501 24.50 -9.11 9.99
CA ASN A 501 24.34 -8.47 8.70
C ASN A 501 22.83 -8.25 8.46
N LEU A 502 22.16 -7.54 9.37
CA LEU A 502 21.06 -6.69 8.95
C LEU A 502 21.71 -5.74 7.96
N LYS A 503 21.50 -5.98 6.67
CA LYS A 503 21.74 -4.95 5.66
C LYS A 503 20.86 -3.79 6.11
N VAL A 504 21.43 -2.88 6.88
CA VAL A 504 20.81 -1.61 7.21
C VAL A 504 20.42 -1.04 5.85
N PRO A 505 19.14 -0.71 5.62
CA PRO A 505 18.74 -0.13 4.35
C PRO A 505 19.70 1.04 4.08
N LYS A 506 20.38 0.99 2.93
CA LYS A 506 21.31 2.04 2.53
C LYS A 506 20.55 3.36 2.66
N LYS A 507 21.17 4.38 3.29
CA LYS A 507 20.61 5.74 3.39
C LYS A 507 19.99 6.12 2.04
N ARG A 508 18.78 6.71 2.08
CA ARG A 508 18.03 7.19 0.91
C ARG A 508 18.99 7.87 -0.06
N ALA A 509 19.05 7.39 -1.31
CA ALA A 509 19.80 8.10 -2.33
C ALA A 509 19.01 9.37 -2.62
N LYS A 510 19.61 10.54 -2.37
CA LYS A 510 18.95 11.81 -2.71
C LYS A 510 18.78 11.87 -4.22
N ALA A 511 17.56 12.13 -4.70
CA ALA A 511 17.31 12.26 -6.11
C ALA A 511 18.04 13.50 -6.66
N MET A 512 18.41 13.47 -7.94
CA MET A 512 18.99 14.64 -8.59
C MET A 512 17.94 15.73 -8.80
N VAL A 513 16.69 15.33 -9.04
CA VAL A 513 15.52 16.20 -9.21
C VAL A 513 14.37 15.67 -8.34
N GLU A 514 13.73 16.55 -7.59
CA GLU A 514 12.53 16.25 -6.81
C GLU A 514 11.37 17.18 -7.20
N ASP A 515 11.67 18.44 -7.52
CA ASP A 515 10.72 19.44 -8.02
C ASP A 515 11.49 20.53 -8.79
N VAL A 516 10.76 21.45 -9.42
CA VAL A 516 11.30 22.63 -10.07
C VAL A 516 10.81 23.91 -9.44
N GLU A 517 11.67 24.92 -9.38
CA GLU A 517 11.21 26.28 -9.13
C GLU A 517 10.30 26.70 -10.28
N PHE A 518 9.05 27.00 -9.99
CA PHE A 518 8.07 27.41 -10.98
C PHE A 518 7.35 28.64 -10.46
N ARG A 519 7.01 29.56 -11.36
CA ARG A 519 6.26 30.77 -10.97
C ARG A 519 4.92 30.35 -10.34
N ASN A 520 4.42 31.16 -9.42
CA ASN A 520 3.12 30.90 -8.80
C ASN A 520 2.00 31.15 -9.80
N MET A 521 0.93 30.36 -9.70
CA MET A 521 -0.25 30.55 -10.53
C MET A 521 -0.90 31.89 -10.20
N PRO A 522 -1.22 32.73 -11.20
CA PRO A 522 -1.93 33.98 -10.96
C PRO A 522 -3.27 33.68 -10.31
N LYS A 523 -3.57 34.28 -9.15
CA LYS A 523 -4.88 34.13 -8.52
C LYS A 523 -5.95 34.62 -9.49
N ALA A 524 -6.94 33.78 -9.77
CA ALA A 524 -8.05 34.14 -10.63
C ALA A 524 -8.86 35.25 -9.96
N ASN A 525 -8.69 36.49 -10.40
CA ASN A 525 -9.57 37.58 -10.00
C ASN A 525 -10.93 37.31 -10.62
N SER A 526 -11.92 36.95 -9.80
CA SER A 526 -13.32 36.68 -10.18
C SER A 526 -14.06 37.88 -10.81
N ASN A 527 -13.37 38.97 -11.14
CA ASN A 527 -13.95 40.24 -11.59
C ASN A 527 -13.36 40.83 -12.88
N LYS A 528 -12.71 40.06 -13.75
CA LYS A 528 -12.27 40.56 -15.07
C LYS A 528 -12.74 39.70 -16.22
N LYS A 529 -14.00 39.91 -16.62
CA LYS A 529 -14.52 39.59 -17.97
C LYS A 529 -13.86 40.40 -19.11
N GLY A 530 -12.84 41.23 -18.85
CA GLY A 530 -12.26 42.16 -19.82
C GLY A 530 -10.89 41.78 -20.41
N LEU A 531 -10.33 40.60 -20.11
CA LEU A 531 -9.02 40.18 -20.63
C LEU A 531 -9.10 39.28 -21.88
N LEU A 532 -10.27 38.73 -22.19
CA LEU A 532 -10.47 37.84 -23.33
C LEU A 532 -10.41 38.58 -24.69
N ASP A 533 -10.72 39.88 -24.73
CA ASP A 533 -10.68 40.69 -25.96
C ASP A 533 -9.25 41.03 -26.43
N SER A 534 -8.26 40.99 -25.54
CA SER A 534 -6.88 41.33 -25.91
C SER A 534 -6.11 40.16 -26.53
N LEU A 535 -6.53 38.91 -26.26
CA LEU A 535 -5.92 37.72 -26.85
C LEU A 535 -6.50 37.41 -28.23
N PHE A 536 -7.79 37.66 -28.45
CA PHE A 536 -8.42 37.50 -29.76
C PHE A 536 -7.90 38.48 -30.82
N ASN A 537 -7.43 39.67 -30.42
CA ASN A 537 -6.82 40.65 -31.34
C ASN A 537 -5.38 40.32 -31.75
N PHE A 538 -4.73 39.31 -31.13
CA PHE A 538 -3.39 38.86 -31.51
C PHE A 538 -3.41 37.73 -32.56
N PHE A 539 -4.53 37.00 -32.68
CA PHE A 539 -4.67 35.85 -33.60
C PHE A 539 -5.22 36.21 -34.99
N LYS A 540 -5.48 37.49 -35.30
CA LYS A 540 -5.84 37.96 -36.64
C LYS A 540 -4.67 38.71 -37.29
N GLY A 541 -3.80 38.00 -38.00
CA GLY A 541 -3.07 38.56 -39.15
C GLY A 541 -4.00 38.56 -40.38
N GLU A 542 -3.90 39.40 -41.39
CA GLU A 542 -2.94 40.42 -41.81
C GLU A 542 -3.72 41.53 -42.55
N GLU A 543 -3.20 42.76 -42.61
CA GLU A 543 -3.04 43.57 -43.85
C GLU A 543 -2.58 45.01 -43.51
N LYS A 544 -1.58 45.50 -44.25
CA LYS A 544 -1.13 46.92 -44.23
C LYS A 544 -2.02 47.75 -45.16
N PRO A 545 -2.27 49.04 -44.87
CA PRO A 545 -1.42 50.08 -45.49
C PRO A 545 -1.12 51.36 -44.65
N LYS A 546 0.12 51.84 -44.88
CA LYS A 546 0.70 53.20 -44.95
C LYS A 546 0.10 54.45 -44.23
N THR A 547 0.98 55.03 -43.39
CA THR A 547 1.40 56.46 -43.25
C THR A 547 0.42 57.56 -42.80
N LYS A 548 0.78 58.24 -41.69
CA LYS A 548 1.11 59.69 -41.61
C LYS A 548 1.62 60.09 -40.20
N LYS A 549 2.69 60.89 -40.14
CA LYS A 549 3.18 61.62 -38.92
C LYS A 549 2.31 62.86 -38.67
N PRO A 550 2.23 63.39 -37.43
CA PRO A 550 3.12 64.49 -36.99
C PRO A 550 3.61 64.31 -35.52
N ARG A 551 4.88 64.58 -35.17
CA ARG A 551 5.61 65.85 -34.93
C ARG A 551 5.34 66.51 -33.55
N ASN A 552 6.33 66.33 -32.66
CA ASN A 552 6.74 67.05 -31.45
C ASN A 552 5.97 68.28 -30.95
N ARG A 553 5.84 68.36 -29.61
CA ARG A 553 6.19 69.58 -28.86
C ARG A 553 6.59 69.29 -27.40
N ARG A 554 7.78 69.77 -27.03
CA ARG A 554 8.31 69.97 -25.67
C ARG A 554 7.57 71.10 -24.96
N TYR A 555 7.47 71.06 -23.63
CA TYR A 555 7.76 72.13 -22.65
C TYR A 555 7.56 71.52 -21.23
N ASN A 556 8.56 71.34 -20.37
CA ASN A 556 9.38 72.25 -19.55
C ASN A 556 8.66 72.98 -18.38
N SER A 557 9.29 72.87 -17.20
CA SER A 557 9.18 73.72 -15.99
C SER A 557 7.96 73.48 -15.08
N SER A 558 7.96 73.70 -13.77
CA SER A 558 8.99 73.94 -12.73
C SER A 558 8.28 74.05 -11.36
N LYS A 559 9.06 73.83 -10.28
CA LYS A 559 8.94 74.42 -8.93
C LYS A 559 7.59 74.30 -8.16
N SER A 560 7.65 73.75 -6.93
CA SER A 560 7.84 74.53 -5.70
C SER A 560 7.37 73.76 -4.45
N ARG A 561 8.20 73.72 -3.40
CA ARG A 561 7.85 73.49 -1.98
C ARG A 561 7.62 74.88 -1.33
N PRO A 562 6.80 75.04 -0.28
CA PRO A 562 7.27 74.89 1.14
C PRO A 562 6.25 74.18 2.07
N ASN A 563 6.65 73.37 3.07
CA ASN A 563 6.98 73.71 4.49
C ASN A 563 5.73 74.22 5.28
N VAL A 564 5.31 73.83 6.51
CA VAL A 564 5.95 73.60 7.84
C VAL A 564 4.85 72.98 8.79
N ARG A 565 5.07 72.06 9.75
CA ARG A 565 5.35 72.23 11.23
C ARG A 565 5.24 70.84 11.93
N ARG A 566 6.26 70.32 12.64
CA ARG A 566 6.62 70.46 14.10
C ARG A 566 5.48 70.01 15.05
N ASN A 567 5.63 69.19 16.10
CA ASN A 567 6.72 68.67 16.97
C ASN A 567 6.23 67.33 17.63
N MET A 568 7.05 66.30 17.90
CA MET A 568 7.81 66.01 19.16
C MET A 568 6.98 66.17 20.46
N LYS A 569 6.91 65.25 21.44
CA LYS A 569 7.93 64.46 22.17
C LYS A 569 7.18 63.53 23.19
N SER A 570 7.47 62.23 23.32
CA SER A 570 8.38 61.55 24.30
C SER A 570 7.82 61.18 25.70
N ASN A 571 8.12 59.92 26.09
CA ASN A 571 8.50 59.37 27.41
C ASN A 571 7.48 58.61 28.32
N LYS A 572 7.77 57.30 28.44
CA LYS A 572 7.64 56.34 29.58
C LYS A 572 8.36 56.83 30.87
N PRO A 573 8.48 56.10 32.02
CA PRO A 573 7.86 54.82 32.52
C PRO A 573 7.44 54.81 34.03
N ARG A 574 6.84 53.71 34.55
CA ARG A 574 7.30 52.84 35.68
C ARG A 574 6.21 52.18 36.56
N ASN A 575 6.47 50.90 36.86
CA ASN A 575 6.34 50.11 38.11
C ASN A 575 5.02 49.88 38.90
N ILE A 576 4.63 48.58 38.91
CA ILE A 576 4.14 47.63 39.96
C ILE A 576 3.91 48.14 41.41
N PRO A 577 2.95 47.57 42.18
CA PRO A 577 3.28 46.44 43.09
C PRO A 577 2.24 45.29 43.19
N ARG A 578 2.64 44.23 43.90
CA ARG A 578 2.08 42.87 44.07
C ARG A 578 1.08 42.70 45.25
N LYS A 579 0.18 41.71 45.10
CA LYS A 579 -0.36 40.70 46.10
C LYS A 579 -1.27 41.21 47.25
N PRO A 580 -1.92 40.33 48.06
CA PRO A 580 -2.65 39.06 47.80
C PRO A 580 -4.00 38.96 48.59
N SER A 581 -4.93 38.04 48.28
CA SER A 581 -5.79 37.47 49.36
C SER A 581 -6.49 36.14 49.01
N THR A 582 -6.38 35.23 49.96
CA THR A 582 -7.06 33.95 50.19
C THR A 582 -8.47 34.12 50.78
N ASN A 583 -9.45 33.28 50.39
CA ASN A 583 -10.24 32.39 51.27
C ASN A 583 -11.63 32.00 50.70
N ASN A 584 -11.82 30.67 50.64
CA ASN A 584 -13.03 29.82 50.55
C ASN A 584 -14.13 30.14 51.61
N PRO A 585 -15.23 29.35 51.77
CA PRO A 585 -16.08 28.57 50.84
C PRO A 585 -17.62 28.65 51.17
N HIS A 586 -18.52 28.15 50.31
CA HIS A 586 -19.82 27.54 50.71
C HIS A 586 -20.42 26.73 49.52
N LYS A 587 -20.43 25.39 49.54
CA LYS A 587 -21.49 24.45 50.02
C LYS A 587 -22.84 24.50 49.29
N SER A 588 -23.10 23.48 48.46
CA SER A 588 -24.39 22.75 48.36
C SER A 588 -24.19 21.42 47.61
N LYS A 589 -24.18 20.28 48.32
CA LYS A 589 -25.25 19.24 48.35
C LYS A 589 -25.49 18.55 47.00
N SER A 590 -24.89 17.37 46.77
CA SER A 590 -25.40 16.01 47.10
C SER A 590 -26.47 15.49 46.14
N ASN A 591 -26.13 14.48 45.34
CA ASN A 591 -26.99 13.31 45.09
C ASN A 591 -26.17 12.16 44.45
N VAL A 592 -25.65 11.31 45.33
CA VAL A 592 -25.20 9.95 45.01
C VAL A 592 -26.44 9.07 45.08
N LYS A 593 -26.83 8.40 43.98
CA LYS A 593 -27.81 7.32 44.02
C LYS A 593 -27.10 5.98 44.05
N ALA A 594 -27.42 5.24 45.11
CA ALA A 594 -26.84 3.97 45.49
C ALA A 594 -27.43 2.78 44.72
N VAL A 595 -26.59 1.76 44.64
CA VAL A 595 -26.83 0.36 44.30
C VAL A 595 -27.91 -0.26 45.22
N PRO A 596 -28.84 -1.10 44.73
CA PRO A 596 -29.57 -1.99 45.60
C PRO A 596 -28.85 -3.34 45.74
N LYS A 597 -28.42 -3.62 46.97
CA LYS A 597 -28.15 -4.97 47.48
C LYS A 597 -29.45 -5.79 47.42
N LYS A 598 -29.40 -6.99 46.85
CA LYS A 598 -30.41 -8.04 47.09
C LYS A 598 -29.85 -9.11 48.02
N GLN A 599 -30.75 -9.57 48.87
CA GLN A 599 -30.54 -10.35 50.07
C GLN A 599 -30.12 -11.80 49.79
N SER A 600 -29.26 -12.29 50.67
CA SER A 600 -29.00 -13.70 50.95
C SER A 600 -30.26 -14.39 51.49
N GLY A 601 -30.77 -15.37 50.76
CA GLY A 601 -31.81 -16.29 51.20
C GLY A 601 -31.36 -17.73 51.03
N ASN A 602 -31.07 -18.40 52.14
CA ASN A 602 -30.88 -19.84 52.25
C ASN A 602 -32.17 -20.58 51.85
N VAL A 603 -32.15 -21.45 50.84
CA VAL A 603 -33.10 -22.56 50.74
C VAL A 603 -32.43 -23.82 50.17
N LYS A 604 -32.33 -24.79 51.08
CA LYS A 604 -32.25 -26.27 50.98
C LYS A 604 -32.19 -26.96 49.60
N ASN A 605 -31.18 -27.83 49.52
CA ASN A 605 -31.06 -28.98 48.62
C ASN A 605 -32.34 -29.84 48.55
N ILE A 606 -32.87 -30.02 47.34
CA ILE A 606 -33.71 -31.17 46.98
C ILE A 606 -33.14 -31.77 45.70
N VAL A 607 -32.57 -32.96 45.86
CA VAL A 607 -32.11 -33.84 44.78
C VAL A 607 -33.35 -34.39 44.07
N LYS A 608 -33.53 -34.06 42.78
CA LYS A 608 -34.40 -34.82 41.88
C LYS A 608 -33.56 -35.37 40.74
N LYS A 609 -33.34 -36.69 40.79
CA LYS A 609 -32.86 -37.54 39.70
C LYS A 609 -33.82 -37.40 38.53
N THR A 610 -33.32 -36.92 37.39
CA THR A 610 -33.99 -37.05 36.10
C THR A 610 -33.08 -37.86 35.21
N LYS A 611 -33.59 -39.02 34.78
CA LYS A 611 -32.90 -40.02 33.96
C LYS A 611 -32.48 -39.40 32.63
N GLU A 612 -31.18 -39.44 32.34
CA GLU A 612 -30.65 -39.25 30.99
C GLU A 612 -31.22 -40.34 30.07
N LYS A 613 -31.79 -39.92 28.94
CA LYS A 613 -32.09 -40.80 27.82
C LYS A 613 -30.78 -40.98 27.04
N VAL A 614 -30.32 -42.22 27.01
CA VAL A 614 -29.30 -42.73 26.08
C VAL A 614 -29.79 -42.47 24.66
N VAL A 615 -29.04 -41.68 23.89
CA VAL A 615 -29.18 -41.62 22.43
C VAL A 615 -28.32 -42.76 21.88
N ASP A 616 -28.98 -43.61 21.11
CA ASP A 616 -28.49 -44.87 20.57
C ASP A 616 -27.66 -44.59 19.30
N ASP A 617 -26.33 -44.69 19.40
CA ASP A 617 -25.42 -44.67 18.26
C ASP A 617 -25.48 -46.03 17.54
N ASN A 618 -26.52 -46.23 16.72
CA ASN A 618 -26.60 -47.39 15.83
C ASN A 618 -25.67 -47.23 14.63
N ILE A 619 -24.47 -47.76 14.81
CA ILE A 619 -23.61 -48.31 13.75
C ILE A 619 -24.40 -49.42 13.02
N GLY A 620 -24.98 -49.07 11.87
CA GLY A 620 -25.64 -50.01 10.97
C GLY A 620 -24.72 -50.40 9.83
N ASN A 621 -24.06 -51.56 9.96
CA ASN A 621 -23.49 -52.31 8.84
C ASN A 621 -24.59 -52.65 7.83
N ARG A 622 -24.51 -52.13 6.61
CA ARG A 622 -25.27 -52.64 5.47
C ARG A 622 -24.31 -53.32 4.50
N ILE A 623 -24.40 -54.65 4.46
CA ILE A 623 -23.82 -55.51 3.44
C ILE A 623 -24.66 -55.30 2.18
N GLU A 624 -24.05 -54.79 1.11
CA GLU A 624 -24.64 -54.79 -0.24
C GLU A 624 -24.00 -55.90 -1.08
N GLU A 625 -24.86 -56.71 -1.70
CA GLU A 625 -24.51 -57.76 -2.66
C GLU A 625 -23.93 -57.19 -3.98
N PRO A 626 -23.13 -57.96 -4.74
CA PRO A 626 -22.40 -57.45 -5.89
C PRO A 626 -23.28 -57.34 -7.15
N THR A 627 -23.62 -56.11 -7.54
CA THR A 627 -24.22 -55.83 -8.86
C THR A 627 -23.19 -55.78 -9.98
N ARG A 628 -23.60 -56.31 -11.14
CA ARG A 628 -22.82 -56.70 -12.32
C ARG A 628 -21.99 -55.56 -12.97
N LYS A 629 -20.82 -55.94 -13.48
CA LYS A 629 -19.86 -55.12 -14.27
C LYS A 629 -20.52 -54.51 -15.53
N PRO A 630 -20.28 -53.23 -15.87
CA PRO A 630 -20.47 -52.73 -17.21
C PRO A 630 -19.28 -53.07 -18.11
N THR A 631 -19.57 -53.52 -19.32
CA THR A 631 -18.64 -53.85 -20.39
C THR A 631 -17.90 -52.60 -20.91
N ARG A 632 -16.57 -52.71 -21.05
CA ARG A 632 -15.71 -51.68 -21.65
C ARG A 632 -16.01 -51.56 -23.15
N LYS A 633 -16.38 -50.35 -23.61
CA LYS A 633 -16.31 -49.97 -25.03
C LYS A 633 -14.86 -49.59 -25.38
N PRO A 634 -14.36 -49.95 -26.58
CA PRO A 634 -13.03 -49.53 -27.03
C PRO A 634 -13.04 -48.06 -27.44
N VAL A 635 -12.07 -47.28 -26.94
CA VAL A 635 -11.84 -45.90 -27.35
C VAL A 635 -11.04 -45.90 -28.64
N THR A 636 -11.61 -45.34 -29.71
CA THR A 636 -10.92 -45.08 -30.98
C THR A 636 -9.99 -43.87 -30.82
N ARG A 637 -8.69 -44.07 -31.10
CA ARG A 637 -7.68 -43.00 -31.18
C ARG A 637 -7.91 -42.15 -32.44
N ALA A 638 -7.79 -40.84 -32.31
CA ALA A 638 -7.75 -39.92 -33.44
C ALA A 638 -6.49 -40.17 -34.29
N LYS A 639 -6.63 -40.17 -35.62
CA LYS A 639 -5.51 -40.19 -36.56
C LYS A 639 -4.79 -38.84 -36.48
N ASN A 640 -3.49 -38.85 -36.16
CA ASN A 640 -2.52 -37.73 -36.09
C ASN A 640 -2.12 -37.22 -34.68
N ASP A 641 -1.65 -38.12 -33.80
CA ASP A 641 -0.87 -37.72 -32.62
C ASP A 641 0.65 -37.86 -32.90
N PRO A 642 1.43 -36.75 -32.96
CA PRO A 642 2.84 -36.76 -33.34
C PRO A 642 3.82 -37.09 -32.20
N ARG A 643 3.41 -37.80 -31.13
CA ARG A 643 4.26 -38.07 -29.95
C ARG A 643 4.59 -39.54 -29.67
N SER A 644 4.67 -40.38 -30.70
CA SER A 644 5.30 -41.71 -30.58
C SER A 644 6.65 -41.74 -31.30
N GLY A 645 7.71 -41.49 -30.54
CA GLY A 645 9.09 -41.72 -30.97
C GLY A 645 9.97 -41.94 -29.76
N SER A 646 10.60 -43.12 -29.72
CA SER A 646 11.43 -43.74 -28.66
C SER A 646 10.67 -44.62 -27.68
#